data_AF-A0A5C7MKV3-F1
#
_entry.id   AF-A0A5C7MKV3-F1
#
_cell.length_a   1.000
_cell.length_b   1.000
_cell.length_c   1.000
_cell.angle_alpha   90.00
_cell.angle_beta   90.00
_cell.angle_gamma   90.00
#
_symmetry.space_group_name_H-M   'P 1'
#
loop_
_entity.id
_entity.type
_entity.pdbx_description
1 polymer ?
#
loop_
_entity_poly.entity_id
_entity_poly.type
_entity_poly.pdbx_seq_one_letter_code
_entity_poly.pdbx_strand_id
1 'polypeptide(L)'
;MTVVTGEWTSPDPALEGMVDDFRDKCIRVYKEDPNRVEEDAGKERGIAEGGYGRKQIQELVQNAADALQGLAGRVQVRLTNDALYVANEGRPFEKLGVRALLYTHLSNKSGTEIGRFGLGFKSISGISDSPQIFSRSVSFRFSREKSAEHLSDELGHQYEPSAVPALRLAWSLNASAEFREDAILGELASWATTVVKVPLKAGAAEQLSDEMTEFDESFNLFASHVRILDLVDDVADRQRHFKAVKSGNRVTLTTEEGSREWLVVSTDHKPSLKALESAGHAARRESVTVSWALPLTGRVELGQLSAFFPVKSDLTLSGRVNAPWKLSDDRINVIECAFNSEILTEVLPQLVVAARKDLIAGGAFARYIDVLPARGKESRSWADKVLNEPVFEALRASRCLPDLDGQLRAPSALQRVPDDVADFADEWLAVTGNRGSWVHPDCTKGNERRSKVERLLQDEDRSTTVGRVLHWLQSVVAESNSTQSAAAIELAAKLVVKGGNTEKDIRDARIVLLDNGNLAQPVRGRCFLRTDALQNGTSFVDEAVASRASTVDALKYLGITAFEDGGDMLQLLTELRHHGKVDWDELWIAMRGSGAQRVHEAFASVLEGHAAELVRVRDGNGRWVIPRGLYYPGECLKQLKEDGTFLVDGAFHAGDHEILYLLGVRSRPSRSAVREKWVTRYQAAVRDNIGDQLGLSLQARENIEIESIGSVLGPLECLPELSVTNKIGLSTAVISEVDVPRVRVSHPSVPRTALYVAPELWWVRQHGMLQTTLGATPIVEAFISEVPDAPEGLIPCVSHVALSSEAERVLGLKRQLADLDPTGFDALVQLHVKRDDILRVGQAYAWWCWTHKDAVPPERVWVRSGGQWIEVDRKSVAVVHTAEMYDELGEFGISCILVDGIEDVHTLSEIWGCLEGRDLPVTYSYDTSAEPERLLDVFPVLDTLPGADELEDIVLQKCPSISKMAAVPGRPATHVPCQAGRESNTVLVTGATDREILKQALECLLYDNSDRKVDLLLKDMEQRRNSAYIRAIRNASNDAERLLMFAGEERLRTLVPKDALTYL
;
A
#
# COMPACT_ATOMS: atom_id res chain seq x y z
N MET A 1 -35.21 1.46 28.51
CA MET A 1 -36.10 0.37 28.10
C MET A 1 -36.36 -0.50 29.32
N THR A 2 -37.63 -0.69 29.63
CA THR A 2 -38.15 -1.35 30.83
C THR A 2 -37.73 -2.83 30.81
N VAL A 3 -36.87 -3.23 31.75
CA VAL A 3 -36.55 -4.65 31.99
C VAL A 3 -37.84 -5.31 32.47
N VAL A 4 -38.40 -6.22 31.68
CA VAL A 4 -39.54 -7.03 32.09
C VAL A 4 -39.09 -7.90 33.25
N THR A 5 -39.47 -7.52 34.46
CA THR A 5 -39.31 -8.30 35.70
C THR A 5 -40.43 -9.34 35.76
N GLY A 6 -40.44 -10.29 34.82
CA GLY A 6 -41.24 -11.50 34.99
C GLY A 6 -40.71 -12.25 36.20
N GLU A 7 -41.56 -12.53 37.19
CA GLU A 7 -41.25 -13.52 38.21
C GLU A 7 -41.08 -14.89 37.53
N TRP A 8 -40.19 -15.74 38.06
CA TRP A 8 -39.99 -17.13 37.59
C TRP A 8 -41.27 -17.99 37.64
N THR A 9 -42.37 -17.45 38.18
CA THR A 9 -43.69 -18.05 38.36
C THR A 9 -44.64 -17.81 37.19
N SER A 10 -44.31 -16.94 36.23
CA SER A 10 -45.19 -16.56 35.11
C SER A 10 -44.50 -16.76 33.74
N PRO A 11 -44.32 -18.02 33.28
CA PRO A 11 -43.75 -18.30 31.97
C PRO A 11 -44.64 -17.78 30.83
N ASP A 12 -44.04 -17.50 29.67
CA ASP A 12 -44.76 -17.11 28.46
C ASP A 12 -45.48 -18.34 27.87
N PRO A 13 -46.83 -18.40 27.89
CA PRO A 13 -47.57 -19.56 27.42
C PRO A 13 -47.32 -19.86 25.94
N ALA A 14 -46.96 -18.85 25.13
CA ALA A 14 -46.65 -19.06 23.72
C ALA A 14 -45.30 -19.78 23.51
N LEU A 15 -44.33 -19.55 24.42
CA LEU A 15 -43.05 -20.25 24.38
C LEU A 15 -43.16 -21.67 24.96
N GLU A 16 -43.95 -21.87 26.02
CA GLU A 16 -44.26 -23.21 26.52
C GLU A 16 -44.97 -24.05 25.45
N GLY A 17 -46.03 -23.50 24.84
CA GLY A 17 -46.73 -24.15 23.73
C GLY A 17 -45.81 -24.46 22.54
N MET A 18 -44.80 -23.61 22.26
CA MET A 18 -43.80 -23.89 21.23
C MET A 18 -42.92 -25.12 21.54
N VAL A 19 -42.57 -25.36 22.81
CA VAL A 19 -41.80 -26.54 23.22
C VAL A 19 -42.62 -27.81 22.98
N ASP A 20 -43.89 -27.80 23.40
CA ASP A 20 -44.81 -28.91 23.21
C ASP A 20 -45.10 -29.17 21.71
N ASP A 21 -45.44 -28.13 20.95
CA ASP A 21 -45.67 -28.19 19.51
C ASP A 21 -44.47 -28.80 18.75
N PHE A 22 -43.26 -28.45 19.18
CA PHE A 22 -42.04 -28.95 18.57
C PHE A 22 -41.84 -30.45 18.86
N ARG A 23 -41.99 -30.87 20.12
CA ARG A 23 -41.94 -32.28 20.52
C ARG A 23 -42.93 -33.09 19.68
N ASP A 24 -44.18 -32.64 19.59
CA ASP A 24 -45.23 -33.34 18.85
C ASP A 24 -44.96 -33.42 17.34
N LYS A 25 -44.35 -32.36 16.76
CA LYS A 25 -43.89 -32.38 15.36
C LYS A 25 -42.79 -33.41 15.15
N CYS A 26 -41.79 -33.47 16.03
CA CYS A 26 -40.71 -34.45 15.95
C CYS A 26 -41.25 -35.89 16.03
N ILE A 27 -42.19 -36.15 16.94
CA ILE A 27 -42.80 -37.48 17.08
C ILE A 27 -43.56 -37.86 15.81
N ARG A 28 -44.31 -36.95 15.18
CA ARG A 28 -44.99 -37.23 13.90
C ARG A 28 -44.01 -37.62 12.80
N VAL A 29 -42.88 -36.92 12.69
CA VAL A 29 -41.83 -37.27 11.72
C VAL A 29 -41.27 -38.67 12.00
N TYR A 30 -41.03 -39.01 13.27
CA TYR A 30 -40.51 -40.33 13.63
C TYR A 30 -41.53 -41.46 13.44
N LYS A 31 -42.83 -41.16 13.55
CA LYS A 31 -43.91 -42.11 13.19
C LYS A 31 -43.93 -42.40 11.69
N GLU A 32 -43.67 -41.39 10.87
CA GLU A 32 -43.62 -41.54 9.41
C GLU A 32 -42.33 -42.24 8.94
N ASP A 33 -41.19 -41.95 9.56
CA ASP A 33 -39.89 -42.55 9.26
C ASP A 33 -39.08 -42.84 10.54
N PRO A 34 -39.19 -44.05 11.11
CA PRO A 34 -38.48 -44.44 12.33
C PRO A 34 -36.95 -44.39 12.22
N ASN A 35 -36.37 -44.49 11.00
CA ASN A 35 -34.92 -44.42 10.81
C ASN A 35 -34.35 -43.06 11.23
N ARG A 36 -35.19 -42.01 11.26
CA ARG A 36 -34.80 -40.67 11.71
C ARG A 36 -34.41 -40.61 13.18
N VAL A 37 -34.92 -41.52 14.01
CA VAL A 37 -34.51 -41.61 15.42
C VAL A 37 -33.02 -41.96 15.51
N GLU A 38 -32.60 -43.02 14.80
CA GLU A 38 -31.21 -43.47 14.77
C GLU A 38 -30.30 -42.44 14.07
N GLU A 39 -30.78 -41.82 12.99
CA GLU A 39 -30.03 -40.78 12.28
C GLU A 39 -29.76 -39.55 13.16
N ASP A 40 -30.78 -39.06 13.87
CA ASP A 40 -30.62 -37.91 14.78
C ASP A 40 -29.75 -38.26 16.00
N ALA A 41 -29.88 -39.47 16.56
CA ALA A 41 -28.98 -39.96 17.61
C ALA A 41 -27.51 -40.06 17.12
N GLY A 42 -27.31 -40.54 15.89
CA GLY A 42 -25.99 -40.62 15.25
C GLY A 42 -25.35 -39.25 15.03
N LYS A 43 -26.13 -38.26 14.55
CA LYS A 43 -25.66 -36.87 14.40
C LYS A 43 -25.25 -36.27 15.73
N GLU A 44 -26.04 -36.49 16.78
CA GLU A 44 -25.73 -35.98 18.12
C GLU A 44 -24.43 -36.58 18.68
N ARG A 45 -24.20 -37.89 18.51
CA ARG A 45 -22.93 -38.55 18.87
C ARG A 45 -21.74 -37.94 18.10
N GLY A 46 -21.88 -37.73 16.79
CA GLY A 46 -20.81 -37.12 15.98
C GLY A 46 -20.44 -35.70 16.44
N ILE A 47 -21.42 -34.90 16.89
CA ILE A 47 -21.16 -33.56 17.44
C ILE A 47 -20.47 -33.65 18.81
N ALA A 48 -20.89 -34.58 19.66
CA ALA A 48 -20.30 -34.81 20.98
C ALA A 48 -18.85 -35.33 20.91
N GLU A 49 -18.52 -36.10 19.88
CA GLU A 49 -17.17 -36.65 19.66
C GLU A 49 -16.25 -35.71 18.85
N GLY A 50 -16.82 -34.72 18.16
CA GLY A 50 -16.11 -33.75 17.32
C GLY A 50 -15.44 -32.61 18.10
N GLY A 51 -14.95 -31.58 17.38
CA GLY A 51 -14.19 -30.45 17.97
C GLY A 51 -14.94 -29.63 19.04
N TYR A 52 -16.27 -29.70 19.08
CA TYR A 52 -17.10 -29.08 20.13
C TYR A 52 -17.18 -29.90 21.43
N GLY A 53 -16.82 -31.19 21.37
CA GLY A 53 -16.90 -32.16 22.47
C GLY A 53 -15.87 -31.98 23.58
N ARG A 54 -14.94 -31.04 23.43
CA ARG A 54 -13.86 -30.77 24.42
C ARG A 54 -13.85 -29.31 24.91
N LYS A 55 -14.89 -28.52 24.62
CA LYS A 55 -14.94 -27.08 24.86
C LYS A 55 -16.32 -26.64 25.42
N GLN A 56 -16.95 -27.44 26.27
CA GLN A 56 -18.32 -27.22 26.72
C GLN A 56 -18.49 -25.93 27.53
N ILE A 57 -17.54 -25.61 28.41
CA ILE A 57 -17.57 -24.38 29.21
C ILE A 57 -17.39 -23.16 28.32
N GLN A 58 -16.44 -23.21 27.39
CA GLN A 58 -16.22 -22.13 26.42
C GLN A 58 -17.50 -21.82 25.62
N GLU A 59 -18.17 -22.85 25.10
CA GLU A 59 -19.41 -22.69 24.31
C GLU A 59 -20.57 -22.15 25.14
N LEU A 60 -20.75 -22.62 26.38
CA LEU A 60 -21.79 -22.12 27.28
C LEU A 60 -21.54 -20.66 27.70
N VAL A 61 -20.29 -20.29 27.98
CA VAL A 61 -19.91 -18.91 28.30
C VAL A 61 -20.09 -18.00 27.08
N GLN A 62 -19.79 -18.45 25.87
CA GLN A 62 -20.08 -17.70 24.65
C GLN A 62 -21.58 -17.46 24.46
N ASN A 63 -22.43 -18.47 24.70
CA ASN A 63 -23.89 -18.30 24.66
C ASN A 63 -24.39 -17.30 25.71
N ALA A 64 -23.82 -17.33 26.92
CA ALA A 64 -24.12 -16.36 27.97
C ALA A 64 -23.68 -14.94 27.59
N ALA A 65 -22.52 -14.80 26.96
CA ALA A 65 -22.03 -13.52 26.45
C ALA A 65 -22.89 -13.00 25.28
N ASP A 66 -23.39 -13.88 24.41
CA ASP A 66 -24.35 -13.52 23.36
C ASP A 66 -25.65 -12.96 23.94
N ALA A 67 -26.17 -13.57 25.01
CA ALA A 67 -27.36 -13.09 25.71
C ALA A 67 -27.13 -11.70 26.34
N LEU A 68 -25.89 -11.36 26.67
CA LEU A 68 -25.49 -10.05 27.18
C LEU A 68 -25.21 -9.03 26.07
N GLN A 69 -25.33 -9.35 24.77
CA GLN A 69 -25.07 -8.37 23.71
C GLN A 69 -25.95 -7.10 23.84
N GLY A 70 -25.28 -5.94 23.87
CA GLY A 70 -25.90 -4.63 24.11
C GLY A 70 -26.23 -4.33 25.58
N LEU A 71 -25.91 -5.23 26.52
CA LEU A 71 -26.03 -5.07 27.95
C LEU A 71 -24.68 -5.37 28.61
N ALA A 72 -24.42 -4.81 29.78
CA ALA A 72 -23.22 -5.14 30.53
C ALA A 72 -23.61 -5.85 31.81
N GLY A 73 -23.06 -7.02 32.07
CA GLY A 73 -23.52 -7.86 33.19
C GLY A 73 -22.58 -8.98 33.58
N ARG A 74 -23.10 -9.86 34.42
CA ARG A 74 -22.39 -10.98 35.04
C ARG A 74 -22.70 -12.31 34.35
N VAL A 75 -21.68 -13.16 34.28
CA VAL A 75 -21.76 -14.60 33.99
C VAL A 75 -21.10 -15.36 35.14
N GLN A 76 -21.72 -16.44 35.59
CA GLN A 76 -21.14 -17.35 36.57
C GLN A 76 -21.25 -18.79 36.07
N VAL A 77 -20.11 -19.49 36.07
CA VAL A 77 -20.01 -20.93 35.85
C VAL A 77 -19.71 -21.56 37.19
N ARG A 78 -20.50 -22.55 37.60
CA ARG A 78 -20.26 -23.33 38.81
C ARG A 78 -20.27 -24.82 38.49
N LEU A 79 -19.19 -25.51 38.78
CA LEU A 79 -19.04 -26.95 38.59
C LEU A 79 -19.09 -27.64 39.95
N THR A 80 -19.86 -28.72 40.02
CA THR A 80 -19.93 -29.65 41.16
C THR A 80 -19.65 -31.07 40.66
N ASN A 81 -19.54 -32.04 41.57
CA ASN A 81 -19.38 -33.45 41.17
C ASN A 81 -20.55 -33.98 40.31
N ASP A 82 -21.76 -33.44 40.51
CA ASP A 82 -22.99 -33.97 39.92
C ASP A 82 -23.58 -33.10 38.80
N ALA A 83 -23.26 -31.80 38.77
CA ALA A 83 -23.86 -30.85 37.84
C ALA A 83 -22.94 -29.64 37.51
N LEU A 84 -23.08 -29.13 36.28
CA LEU A 84 -22.54 -27.85 35.83
C LEU A 84 -23.67 -26.81 35.73
N TYR A 85 -23.46 -25.62 36.28
CA TYR A 85 -24.40 -24.50 36.24
C TYR A 85 -23.78 -23.32 35.49
N VAL A 86 -24.53 -22.71 34.57
CA VAL A 86 -24.12 -21.49 33.87
C VAL A 86 -25.23 -20.46 33.95
N ALA A 87 -24.99 -19.39 34.71
CA ALA A 87 -25.95 -18.33 35.00
C ALA A 87 -25.53 -17.00 34.37
N ASN A 88 -26.49 -16.21 33.85
CA ASN A 88 -26.20 -14.89 33.29
C ASN A 88 -27.33 -13.85 33.48
N GLU A 89 -26.96 -12.57 33.47
CA GLU A 89 -27.87 -11.40 33.53
C GLU A 89 -28.33 -10.92 32.13
N GLY A 90 -28.12 -11.73 31.10
CA GLY A 90 -28.49 -11.40 29.72
C GLY A 90 -30.01 -11.33 29.49
N ARG A 91 -30.39 -11.24 28.22
CA ARG A 91 -31.80 -11.27 27.82
C ARG A 91 -32.42 -12.65 28.10
N PRO A 92 -33.70 -12.71 28.49
CA PRO A 92 -34.41 -13.99 28.63
C PRO A 92 -34.54 -14.68 27.27
N PHE A 93 -34.86 -15.97 27.27
CA PHE A 93 -35.06 -16.71 26.03
C PHE A 93 -36.24 -16.16 25.22
N GLU A 94 -36.00 -15.90 23.95
CA GLU A 94 -37.04 -15.48 23.01
C GLU A 94 -37.38 -16.63 22.04
N LYS A 95 -38.48 -16.48 21.29
CA LYS A 95 -38.96 -17.46 20.31
C LYS A 95 -37.87 -17.98 19.37
N LEU A 96 -36.99 -17.09 18.87
CA LEU A 96 -35.89 -17.48 17.99
C LEU A 96 -34.81 -18.30 18.73
N GLY A 97 -34.50 -17.97 19.99
CA GLY A 97 -33.56 -18.70 20.82
C GLY A 97 -34.05 -20.10 21.16
N VAL A 98 -35.32 -20.24 21.56
CA VAL A 98 -35.96 -21.54 21.82
C VAL A 98 -35.95 -22.39 20.54
N ARG A 99 -36.35 -21.81 19.40
CA ARG A 99 -36.34 -22.49 18.10
C ARG A 99 -34.93 -22.95 17.71
N ALA A 100 -33.90 -22.15 17.96
CA ALA A 100 -32.51 -22.49 17.64
C ALA A 100 -31.95 -23.63 18.51
N LEU A 101 -32.42 -23.78 19.76
CA LEU A 101 -32.05 -24.92 20.60
C LEU A 101 -32.78 -26.21 20.18
N LEU A 102 -34.04 -26.10 19.79
CA LEU A 102 -34.88 -27.26 19.46
C LEU A 102 -34.58 -27.83 18.06
N TYR A 103 -34.33 -26.98 17.06
CA TYR A 103 -34.05 -27.41 15.69
C TYR A 103 -32.56 -27.50 15.35
N THR A 104 -32.12 -28.61 14.75
CA THR A 104 -30.77 -28.78 14.22
C THR A 104 -30.58 -27.98 12.92
N HIS A 105 -29.49 -27.22 12.80
CA HIS A 105 -29.08 -26.45 11.60
C HIS A 105 -30.00 -25.31 11.12
N LEU A 106 -31.05 -24.94 11.85
CA LEU A 106 -32.02 -23.87 11.46
C LEU A 106 -31.78 -22.50 12.13
N SER A 107 -30.58 -22.28 12.68
CA SER A 107 -30.23 -21.01 13.33
C SER A 107 -30.00 -19.89 12.31
N ASN A 108 -31.01 -19.05 12.10
CA ASN A 108 -30.92 -17.81 11.32
C ASN A 108 -30.26 -16.64 12.10
N LYS A 109 -29.20 -16.90 12.88
CA LYS A 109 -28.42 -15.80 13.48
C LYS A 109 -27.67 -15.10 12.35
N SER A 110 -28.03 -13.87 12.04
CA SER A 110 -27.52 -13.10 10.90
C SER A 110 -26.58 -11.94 11.31
N GLY A 111 -26.24 -11.79 12.60
CA GLY A 111 -25.57 -10.60 13.15
C GLY A 111 -24.21 -10.85 13.83
N THR A 112 -23.95 -10.07 14.88
CA THR A 112 -22.68 -9.93 15.63
C THR A 112 -22.49 -10.99 16.73
N GLU A 113 -23.32 -12.03 16.77
CA GLU A 113 -23.25 -13.07 17.80
C GLU A 113 -21.99 -13.95 17.66
N ILE A 114 -21.46 -14.36 18.81
CA ILE A 114 -20.27 -15.19 18.97
C ILE A 114 -20.57 -16.63 18.53
N GLY A 115 -21.64 -17.22 19.05
CA GLY A 115 -22.02 -18.61 18.76
C GLY A 115 -23.07 -18.73 17.66
N ARG A 116 -22.85 -19.60 16.66
CA ARG A 116 -23.75 -19.81 15.51
C ARG A 116 -24.19 -21.27 15.40
N PHE A 117 -25.44 -21.51 14.99
CA PHE A 117 -26.01 -22.85 14.68
C PHE A 117 -26.41 -23.75 15.86
N GLY A 118 -26.27 -23.30 17.10
CA GLY A 118 -26.65 -24.09 18.28
C GLY A 118 -25.80 -25.37 18.46
N LEU A 119 -24.78 -25.57 17.62
CA LEU A 119 -23.91 -26.75 17.62
C LEU A 119 -23.07 -26.84 18.90
N GLY A 120 -22.61 -25.69 19.41
CA GLY A 120 -21.90 -25.61 20.70
C GLY A 120 -22.75 -26.03 21.89
N PHE A 121 -24.07 -25.80 21.86
CA PHE A 121 -24.97 -26.32 22.90
C PHE A 121 -25.18 -27.84 22.72
N LYS A 122 -25.19 -28.35 21.48
CA LYS A 122 -25.41 -29.78 21.23
C LYS A 122 -24.27 -30.66 21.72
N SER A 123 -23.03 -30.16 21.84
CA SER A 123 -21.93 -30.95 22.41
C SER A 123 -22.10 -31.27 23.91
N ILE A 124 -23.07 -30.64 24.58
CA ILE A 124 -23.44 -30.97 25.96
C ILE A 124 -23.96 -32.41 26.07
N SER A 125 -24.49 -33.01 24.99
CA SER A 125 -24.88 -34.43 25.01
C SER A 125 -23.72 -35.39 25.32
N GLY A 126 -22.47 -34.96 25.09
CA GLY A 126 -21.27 -35.70 25.48
C GLY A 126 -21.10 -35.79 27.00
N ILE A 127 -21.58 -34.79 27.74
CA ILE A 127 -21.40 -34.67 29.20
C ILE A 127 -22.71 -34.82 30.00
N SER A 128 -23.88 -34.82 29.36
CA SER A 128 -25.18 -34.90 30.02
C SER A 128 -26.24 -35.55 29.14
N ASP A 129 -27.14 -36.32 29.74
CA ASP A 129 -28.33 -36.87 29.07
C ASP A 129 -29.62 -36.09 29.38
N SER A 130 -29.56 -35.13 30.32
CA SER A 130 -30.75 -34.39 30.76
C SER A 130 -30.48 -32.91 31.08
N PRO A 131 -29.88 -32.12 30.16
CA PRO A 131 -29.65 -30.70 30.41
C PRO A 131 -30.98 -29.92 30.53
N GLN A 132 -30.97 -28.94 31.42
CA GLN A 132 -32.11 -28.15 31.84
C GLN A 132 -31.85 -26.67 31.59
N ILE A 133 -32.85 -25.96 31.06
CA ILE A 133 -32.77 -24.55 30.75
C ILE A 133 -33.84 -23.85 31.56
N PHE A 134 -33.40 -22.94 32.42
CA PHE A 134 -34.26 -22.06 33.20
C PHE A 134 -34.08 -20.65 32.68
N SER A 135 -35.15 -20.06 32.15
CA SER A 135 -35.17 -18.64 31.81
C SER A 135 -36.45 -18.01 32.35
N ARG A 136 -36.41 -16.71 32.64
CA ARG A 136 -37.60 -15.98 33.12
C ARG A 136 -38.81 -16.06 32.17
N SER A 137 -38.58 -16.35 30.89
CA SER A 137 -39.63 -16.47 29.88
C SER A 137 -40.12 -17.90 29.65
N VAL A 138 -39.28 -18.92 29.79
CA VAL A 138 -39.62 -20.32 29.58
C VAL A 138 -38.60 -21.22 30.27
N SER A 139 -39.05 -22.33 30.85
CA SER A 139 -38.18 -23.34 31.46
C SER A 139 -38.52 -24.73 30.94
N PHE A 140 -37.52 -25.48 30.50
CA PHE A 140 -37.69 -26.82 29.94
C PHE A 140 -36.43 -27.67 30.10
N ARG A 141 -36.60 -28.98 30.02
CA ARG A 141 -35.50 -29.95 30.04
C ARG A 141 -35.49 -30.80 28.79
N PHE A 142 -34.30 -31.25 28.44
CA PHE A 142 -34.08 -32.45 27.65
C PHE A 142 -33.92 -33.64 28.61
N SER A 143 -34.22 -34.85 28.15
CA SER A 143 -34.13 -36.08 28.95
C SER A 143 -34.13 -37.28 28.02
N ARG A 144 -32.97 -37.91 27.87
CA ARG A 144 -32.80 -39.10 27.03
C ARG A 144 -33.66 -40.28 27.48
N GLU A 145 -33.81 -40.45 28.79
CA GLU A 145 -34.66 -41.49 29.39
C GLU A 145 -36.14 -41.27 29.02
N LYS A 146 -36.68 -40.07 29.28
CA LYS A 146 -38.06 -39.74 28.88
C LYS A 146 -38.26 -39.78 27.37
N SER A 147 -37.24 -39.43 26.58
CA SER A 147 -37.29 -39.58 25.12
C SER A 147 -37.50 -41.04 24.74
N ALA A 148 -36.72 -41.96 25.33
CA ALA A 148 -36.77 -43.37 25.01
C ALA A 148 -38.10 -44.01 25.41
N GLU A 149 -38.59 -43.73 26.62
CA GLU A 149 -39.89 -44.18 27.09
C GLU A 149 -41.00 -43.69 26.16
N HIS A 150 -41.06 -42.38 25.93
CA HIS A 150 -42.13 -41.78 25.14
C HIS A 150 -42.10 -42.21 23.67
N LEU A 151 -40.92 -42.34 23.06
CA LEU A 151 -40.79 -42.88 21.71
C LEU A 151 -41.15 -44.37 21.65
N SER A 152 -40.85 -45.14 22.69
CA SER A 152 -41.21 -46.55 22.72
C SER A 152 -42.72 -46.75 22.72
N ASP A 153 -43.42 -45.94 23.52
CA ASP A 153 -44.88 -45.94 23.60
C ASP A 153 -45.50 -45.46 22.27
N GLU A 154 -45.02 -44.36 21.71
CA GLU A 154 -45.60 -43.73 20.53
C GLU A 154 -45.32 -44.49 19.21
N LEU A 155 -44.20 -45.21 19.13
CA LEU A 155 -43.77 -45.95 17.94
C LEU A 155 -44.02 -47.46 18.03
N GLY A 156 -44.40 -47.98 19.20
CA GLY A 156 -44.63 -49.42 19.41
C GLY A 156 -43.37 -50.28 19.29
N HIS A 157 -42.19 -49.69 19.51
CA HIS A 157 -40.88 -50.33 19.44
C HIS A 157 -40.06 -49.97 20.68
N GLN A 158 -39.50 -50.96 21.38
CA GLN A 158 -38.73 -50.68 22.59
C GLN A 158 -37.35 -50.07 22.25
N TYR A 159 -37.19 -48.77 22.53
CA TYR A 159 -35.94 -48.06 22.39
C TYR A 159 -35.15 -48.04 23.70
N GLU A 160 -33.88 -48.42 23.66
CA GLU A 160 -32.94 -48.17 24.75
C GLU A 160 -32.50 -46.70 24.76
N PRO A 161 -32.23 -46.08 25.92
CA PRO A 161 -31.79 -44.68 26.00
C PRO A 161 -30.60 -44.35 25.09
N SER A 162 -29.64 -45.27 24.91
CA SER A 162 -28.48 -45.07 24.04
C SER A 162 -28.81 -44.99 22.53
N ALA A 163 -29.99 -45.44 22.13
CA ALA A 163 -30.46 -45.48 20.75
C ALA A 163 -31.23 -44.21 20.31
N VAL A 164 -31.59 -43.33 21.26
CA VAL A 164 -32.37 -42.10 20.98
C VAL A 164 -31.54 -40.83 21.19
N PRO A 165 -31.86 -39.71 20.51
CA PRO A 165 -31.16 -38.44 20.74
C PRO A 165 -31.51 -37.83 22.11
N ALA A 166 -30.52 -37.28 22.84
CA ALA A 166 -30.78 -36.60 24.11
C ALA A 166 -31.44 -35.24 23.90
N LEU A 167 -31.02 -34.49 22.89
CA LEU A 167 -31.29 -33.06 22.76
C LEU A 167 -32.36 -32.74 21.70
N ARG A 168 -33.25 -33.69 21.43
CA ARG A 168 -34.28 -33.54 20.37
C ARG A 168 -35.69 -33.41 20.91
N LEU A 169 -36.04 -34.08 21.99
CA LEU A 169 -37.35 -33.91 22.63
C LEU A 169 -37.17 -33.12 23.91
N ALA A 170 -38.06 -32.16 24.15
CA ALA A 170 -38.02 -31.29 25.31
C ALA A 170 -39.36 -31.34 26.06
N TRP A 171 -39.28 -31.12 27.38
CA TRP A 171 -40.43 -31.12 28.28
C TRP A 171 -40.39 -29.87 29.16
N SER A 172 -41.52 -29.19 29.25
CA SER A 172 -41.70 -28.03 30.12
C SER A 172 -41.38 -28.35 31.58
N LEU A 173 -40.80 -27.39 32.28
CA LEU A 173 -40.38 -27.48 33.68
C LEU A 173 -41.06 -26.41 34.52
N ASN A 174 -41.42 -26.76 35.75
CA ASN A 174 -41.79 -25.78 36.76
C ASN A 174 -40.54 -25.30 37.49
N ALA A 175 -40.03 -24.13 37.10
CA ALA A 175 -38.80 -23.55 37.67
C ALA A 175 -38.86 -23.42 39.20
N SER A 176 -40.00 -23.00 39.76
CA SER A 176 -40.16 -22.81 41.20
C SER A 176 -40.10 -24.11 42.00
N ALA A 177 -40.46 -25.25 41.39
CA ALA A 177 -40.30 -26.55 42.02
C ALA A 177 -38.83 -26.96 42.05
N GLU A 178 -38.14 -26.85 40.91
CA GLU A 178 -36.72 -27.21 40.77
C GLU A 178 -35.82 -26.36 41.70
N PHE A 179 -36.13 -25.08 41.90
CA PHE A 179 -35.37 -24.19 42.80
C PHE A 179 -35.47 -24.57 44.27
N ARG A 180 -36.56 -25.24 44.69
CA ARG A 180 -36.71 -25.71 46.07
C ARG A 180 -35.93 -27.00 46.32
N GLU A 181 -35.75 -27.80 45.28
CA GLU A 181 -35.03 -29.08 45.35
C GLU A 181 -33.52 -28.90 45.21
N ASP A 182 -33.08 -27.81 44.56
CA ASP A 182 -31.66 -27.51 44.30
C ASP A 182 -31.29 -26.12 44.81
N ALA A 183 -30.56 -26.08 45.94
CA ALA A 183 -30.15 -24.84 46.59
C ALA A 183 -29.19 -23.99 45.75
N ILE A 184 -28.32 -24.62 44.95
CA ILE A 184 -27.37 -23.89 44.09
C ILE A 184 -28.14 -23.21 42.96
N LEU A 185 -29.08 -23.94 42.34
CA LEU A 185 -29.95 -23.39 41.32
C LEU A 185 -30.81 -22.23 41.87
N GLY A 186 -31.36 -22.38 43.08
CA GLY A 186 -32.11 -21.33 43.76
C GLY A 186 -31.28 -20.08 44.07
N GLU A 187 -30.02 -20.25 44.49
CA GLU A 187 -29.06 -19.15 44.71
C GLU A 187 -28.80 -18.39 43.41
N LEU A 188 -28.47 -19.10 42.32
CA LEU A 188 -28.19 -18.49 41.02
C LEU A 188 -29.42 -17.79 40.43
N ALA A 189 -30.62 -18.37 40.60
CA ALA A 189 -31.88 -17.80 40.13
C ALA A 189 -32.28 -16.47 40.82
N SER A 190 -31.68 -16.16 41.97
CA SER A 190 -31.95 -14.91 42.71
C SER A 190 -31.53 -13.65 41.94
N TRP A 191 -30.50 -13.75 41.09
CA TRP A 191 -29.98 -12.64 40.29
C TRP A 191 -30.07 -12.91 38.79
N ALA A 192 -29.90 -14.16 38.36
CA ALA A 192 -29.83 -14.49 36.94
C ALA A 192 -31.17 -14.27 36.20
N THR A 193 -31.05 -13.98 34.91
CA THR A 193 -32.19 -14.05 33.98
C THR A 193 -32.33 -15.46 33.40
N THR A 194 -31.20 -16.12 33.19
CA THR A 194 -31.13 -17.47 32.62
C THR A 194 -30.09 -18.29 33.38
N VAL A 195 -30.45 -19.53 33.73
CA VAL A 195 -29.54 -20.55 34.30
C VAL A 195 -29.65 -21.82 33.47
N VAL A 196 -28.53 -22.31 32.94
CA VAL A 196 -28.43 -23.62 32.30
C VAL A 196 -27.84 -24.58 33.33
N LYS A 197 -28.60 -25.62 33.70
CA LYS A 197 -28.15 -26.69 34.59
C LYS A 197 -27.90 -27.95 33.77
N VAL A 198 -26.73 -28.54 33.91
CA VAL A 198 -26.27 -29.69 33.15
C VAL A 198 -25.90 -30.80 34.13
N PRO A 199 -26.84 -31.71 34.46
CA PRO A 199 -26.53 -32.91 35.25
C PRO A 199 -25.49 -33.78 34.54
N LEU A 200 -24.41 -34.15 35.21
CA LEU A 200 -23.23 -34.73 34.58
C LEU A 200 -23.31 -36.25 34.44
N LYS A 201 -22.71 -36.76 33.36
CA LYS A 201 -22.35 -38.17 33.21
C LYS A 201 -21.15 -38.50 34.08
N ALA A 202 -21.02 -39.78 34.46
CA ALA A 202 -19.86 -40.27 35.16
C ALA A 202 -18.56 -39.94 34.40
N GLY A 203 -17.58 -39.35 35.09
CA GLY A 203 -16.28 -38.95 34.51
C GLY A 203 -16.25 -37.58 33.84
N ALA A 204 -17.38 -36.90 33.63
CA ALA A 204 -17.39 -35.59 32.96
C ALA A 204 -16.88 -34.44 33.85
N ALA A 205 -17.01 -34.55 35.18
CA ALA A 205 -16.62 -33.51 36.12
C ALA A 205 -15.10 -33.20 36.07
N GLU A 206 -14.25 -34.23 35.98
CA GLU A 206 -12.80 -34.07 35.89
C GLU A 206 -12.39 -33.32 34.61
N GLN A 207 -12.95 -33.73 33.46
CA GLN A 207 -12.73 -33.05 32.18
C GLN A 207 -13.14 -31.56 32.22
N LEU A 208 -14.28 -31.24 32.85
CA LEU A 208 -14.75 -29.86 32.97
C LEU A 208 -13.90 -29.04 33.93
N SER A 209 -13.39 -29.64 35.01
CA SER A 209 -12.46 -29.00 35.93
C SER A 209 -11.14 -28.60 35.24
N ASP A 210 -10.63 -29.48 34.37
CA ASP A 210 -9.49 -29.18 33.50
C ASP A 210 -9.81 -28.01 32.54
N GLU A 211 -11.00 -28.00 31.93
CA GLU A 211 -11.42 -26.90 31.05
C GLU A 211 -11.54 -25.56 31.81
N MET A 212 -12.04 -25.55 33.05
CA MET A 212 -12.05 -24.34 33.92
C MET A 212 -10.64 -23.87 34.26
N THR A 213 -9.71 -24.80 34.42
CA THR A 213 -8.31 -24.51 34.68
C THR A 213 -7.63 -23.87 33.48
N GLU A 214 -7.87 -24.39 32.28
CA GLU A 214 -7.31 -23.92 31.01
C GLU A 214 -8.02 -22.70 30.42
N PHE A 215 -9.14 -22.26 31.02
CA PHE A 215 -9.91 -21.13 30.51
C PHE A 215 -9.05 -19.86 30.38
N ASP A 216 -8.95 -19.30 29.18
CA ASP A 216 -8.09 -18.16 28.89
C ASP A 216 -8.79 -16.83 29.20
N GLU A 217 -8.09 -15.95 29.90
CA GLU A 217 -8.62 -14.66 30.37
C GLU A 217 -8.85 -13.64 29.25
N SER A 218 -8.26 -13.85 28.06
CA SER A 218 -8.40 -12.94 26.92
C SER A 218 -9.84 -12.88 26.39
N PHE A 219 -10.68 -13.87 26.72
CA PHE A 219 -12.11 -13.84 26.43
C PHE A 219 -12.75 -12.51 26.87
N ASN A 220 -12.46 -12.06 28.10
CA ASN A 220 -13.01 -10.83 28.66
C ASN A 220 -12.45 -9.55 28.01
N LEU A 221 -11.35 -9.63 27.25
CA LEU A 221 -10.85 -8.50 26.46
C LEU A 221 -11.75 -8.24 25.25
N PHE A 222 -12.24 -9.31 24.62
CA PHE A 222 -13.06 -9.25 23.41
C PHE A 222 -14.56 -9.20 23.71
N ALA A 223 -14.99 -9.86 24.78
CA ALA A 223 -16.34 -9.83 25.31
C ALA A 223 -16.45 -8.90 26.53
N SER A 224 -15.94 -7.67 26.40
CA SER A 224 -15.90 -6.69 27.52
C SER A 224 -17.26 -6.30 28.12
N HIS A 225 -18.35 -6.65 27.44
CA HIS A 225 -19.71 -6.54 27.97
C HIS A 225 -20.00 -7.58 29.07
N VAL A 226 -19.26 -8.69 29.11
CA VAL A 226 -19.14 -9.58 30.27
C VAL A 226 -18.22 -8.90 31.29
N ARG A 227 -18.80 -8.04 32.12
CA ARG A 227 -18.07 -7.25 33.12
C ARG A 227 -17.50 -8.11 34.22
N ILE A 228 -18.21 -9.18 34.57
CA ILE A 228 -17.83 -10.14 35.62
C ILE A 228 -18.03 -11.53 35.05
N LEU A 229 -16.97 -12.35 35.09
CA LEU A 229 -17.02 -13.78 34.83
C LEU A 229 -16.44 -14.51 36.05
N ASP A 230 -17.28 -15.28 36.72
CA ASP A 230 -16.89 -16.12 37.84
C ASP A 230 -16.84 -17.59 37.40
N LEU A 231 -15.71 -18.26 37.62
CA LEU A 231 -15.56 -19.70 37.44
C LEU A 231 -15.38 -20.33 38.83
N VAL A 232 -16.38 -21.05 39.33
CA VAL A 232 -16.38 -21.71 40.64
C VAL A 232 -16.33 -23.22 40.45
N ASP A 233 -15.19 -23.82 40.77
CA ASP A 233 -14.94 -25.26 40.65
C ASP A 233 -14.95 -25.92 42.04
N ASP A 234 -16.09 -26.47 42.42
CA ASP A 234 -16.25 -27.18 43.70
C ASP A 234 -15.60 -28.59 43.66
N VAL A 235 -15.18 -29.08 42.49
CA VAL A 235 -14.50 -30.38 42.32
C VAL A 235 -13.03 -30.26 42.71
N ALA A 236 -12.37 -29.19 42.25
CA ALA A 236 -10.98 -28.89 42.56
C ALA A 236 -10.79 -27.86 43.71
N ASP A 237 -11.88 -27.41 44.35
CA ASP A 237 -11.90 -26.36 45.37
C ASP A 237 -11.17 -25.08 44.92
N ARG A 238 -11.52 -24.60 43.72
CA ARG A 238 -10.87 -23.46 43.09
C ARG A 238 -11.90 -22.47 42.58
N GLN A 239 -11.56 -21.18 42.65
CA GLN A 239 -12.33 -20.12 42.03
C GLN A 239 -11.42 -19.30 41.11
N ARG A 240 -12.00 -18.70 40.07
CA ARG A 240 -11.34 -17.69 39.23
C ARG A 240 -12.31 -16.55 38.99
N HIS A 241 -11.88 -15.34 39.32
CA HIS A 241 -12.66 -14.12 39.09
C HIS A 241 -12.04 -13.26 38.00
N PHE A 242 -12.82 -12.94 36.96
CA PHE A 242 -12.42 -11.99 35.91
C PHE A 242 -13.33 -10.78 35.92
N LYS A 243 -12.72 -9.60 35.99
CA LYS A 243 -13.43 -8.32 35.86
C LYS A 243 -12.84 -7.49 34.73
N ALA A 244 -13.66 -7.12 33.76
CA ALA A 244 -13.25 -6.27 32.63
C ALA A 244 -14.00 -4.93 32.66
N VAL A 245 -13.23 -3.83 32.58
CA VAL A 245 -13.76 -2.47 32.46
C VAL A 245 -13.16 -1.81 31.23
N LYS A 246 -14.02 -1.45 30.27
CA LYS A 246 -13.62 -0.77 29.03
C LYS A 246 -13.79 0.75 29.14
N SER A 247 -12.75 1.49 28.75
CA SER A 247 -12.73 2.94 28.63
C SER A 247 -12.03 3.34 27.32
N GLY A 248 -12.80 3.76 26.31
CA GLY A 248 -12.29 3.96 24.95
C GLY A 248 -11.70 2.67 24.38
N ASN A 249 -10.45 2.74 23.91
CA ASN A 249 -9.67 1.58 23.43
C ASN A 249 -8.92 0.85 24.55
N ARG A 250 -9.06 1.27 25.82
CA ARG A 250 -8.39 0.60 26.94
C ARG A 250 -9.34 -0.34 27.67
N VAL A 251 -8.86 -1.53 27.99
CA VAL A 251 -9.56 -2.51 28.83
C VAL A 251 -8.69 -2.81 30.04
N THR A 252 -9.19 -2.50 31.23
CA THR A 252 -8.58 -2.93 32.48
C THR A 252 -9.15 -4.30 32.84
N LEU A 253 -8.32 -5.33 32.75
CA LEU A 253 -8.66 -6.69 33.15
C LEU A 253 -8.09 -6.93 34.55
N THR A 254 -8.96 -7.27 35.50
CA THR A 254 -8.59 -7.62 36.87
C THR A 254 -8.82 -9.10 37.09
N THR A 255 -7.77 -9.79 37.51
CA THR A 255 -7.78 -11.20 37.91
C THR A 255 -7.22 -11.31 39.32
N GLU A 256 -7.12 -12.54 39.85
CA GLU A 256 -6.52 -12.82 41.15
C GLU A 256 -5.04 -12.41 41.25
N GLU A 257 -4.36 -12.34 40.10
CA GLU A 257 -2.96 -11.90 39.99
C GLU A 257 -2.82 -10.37 39.98
N GLY A 258 -3.92 -9.63 39.88
CA GLY A 258 -3.97 -8.17 39.88
C GLY A 258 -4.62 -7.56 38.62
N SER A 259 -4.55 -6.24 38.53
CA SER A 259 -5.11 -5.47 37.40
C SER A 259 -4.06 -5.18 36.33
N ARG A 260 -4.40 -5.45 35.07
CA ARG A 260 -3.57 -5.19 33.88
C ARG A 260 -4.34 -4.32 32.88
N GLU A 261 -3.67 -3.32 32.34
CA GLU A 261 -4.22 -2.50 31.25
C GLU A 261 -3.84 -3.07 29.88
N TRP A 262 -4.85 -3.19 29.03
CA TRP A 262 -4.74 -3.63 27.65
C TRP A 262 -5.23 -2.55 26.70
N LEU A 263 -4.51 -2.34 25.60
CA LEU A 263 -5.01 -1.61 24.45
C LEU A 263 -5.75 -2.61 23.55
N VAL A 264 -7.03 -2.36 23.28
CA VAL A 264 -7.88 -3.18 22.42
C VAL A 264 -8.44 -2.29 21.31
N VAL A 265 -7.91 -2.45 20.10
CA VAL A 265 -8.37 -1.71 18.91
C VAL A 265 -9.20 -2.66 18.06
N SER A 266 -10.39 -2.22 17.66
CA SER A 266 -11.34 -3.04 16.91
C SER A 266 -11.87 -2.28 15.69
N THR A 267 -12.17 -3.01 14.62
CA THR A 267 -12.87 -2.49 13.46
C THR A 267 -13.84 -3.53 12.92
N ASP A 268 -14.97 -3.06 12.39
CA ASP A 268 -15.85 -3.89 11.60
C ASP A 268 -15.38 -3.86 10.14
N HIS A 269 -15.37 -5.03 9.51
CA HIS A 269 -14.98 -5.23 8.12
C HIS A 269 -16.11 -5.92 7.37
N LYS A 270 -16.30 -5.57 6.09
CA LYS A 270 -17.25 -6.25 5.19
C LYS A 270 -16.43 -7.11 4.23
N PRO A 271 -16.43 -8.45 4.40
CA PRO A 271 -15.60 -9.31 3.58
C PRO A 271 -15.96 -9.23 2.10
N SER A 272 -14.97 -9.32 1.21
CA SER A 272 -15.22 -9.36 -0.24
C SER A 272 -16.05 -10.58 -0.65
N LEU A 273 -16.66 -10.53 -1.84
CA LEU A 273 -17.42 -11.68 -2.37
C LEU A 273 -16.56 -12.96 -2.42
N LYS A 274 -15.31 -12.83 -2.87
CA LYS A 274 -14.33 -13.92 -2.91
C LYS A 274 -14.03 -14.47 -1.51
N ALA A 275 -13.85 -13.60 -0.51
CA ALA A 275 -13.69 -14.03 0.87
C ALA A 275 -14.93 -14.76 1.37
N LEU A 276 -16.14 -14.21 1.17
CA LEU A 276 -17.40 -14.82 1.60
C LEU A 276 -17.66 -16.20 0.99
N GLU A 277 -17.28 -16.43 -0.26
CA GLU A 277 -17.33 -17.74 -0.92
C GLU A 277 -16.40 -18.75 -0.24
N SER A 278 -15.18 -18.33 0.11
CA SER A 278 -14.19 -19.19 0.75
C SER A 278 -14.43 -19.44 2.25
N ALA A 279 -15.23 -18.61 2.92
CA ALA A 279 -15.47 -18.65 4.37
C ALA A 279 -16.20 -19.94 4.82
N GLY A 280 -17.00 -20.54 3.93
CA GLY A 280 -17.93 -21.62 4.28
C GLY A 280 -19.05 -21.16 5.22
N HIS A 281 -20.05 -22.02 5.45
CA HIS A 281 -21.25 -21.64 6.21
C HIS A 281 -21.00 -21.18 7.66
N ALA A 282 -19.93 -21.67 8.30
CA ALA A 282 -19.62 -21.37 9.70
C ALA A 282 -18.98 -19.98 9.91
N ALA A 283 -18.05 -19.58 9.03
CA ALA A 283 -17.33 -18.31 9.17
C ALA A 283 -18.00 -17.16 8.40
N ARG A 284 -18.78 -17.47 7.34
CA ARG A 284 -19.44 -16.48 6.47
C ARG A 284 -20.33 -15.51 7.26
N ARG A 285 -19.98 -14.23 7.21
CA ARG A 285 -20.73 -13.11 7.80
C ARG A 285 -20.62 -11.90 6.88
N GLU A 286 -21.71 -11.19 6.68
CA GLU A 286 -21.72 -9.94 5.88
C GLU A 286 -20.87 -8.84 6.51
N SER A 287 -20.67 -8.90 7.82
CA SER A 287 -19.75 -8.06 8.56
C SER A 287 -19.05 -8.85 9.67
N VAL A 288 -17.76 -8.60 9.86
CA VAL A 288 -16.91 -9.24 10.86
C VAL A 288 -16.19 -8.20 11.71
N THR A 289 -16.21 -8.36 13.02
CA THR A 289 -15.40 -7.55 13.93
C THR A 289 -14.03 -8.19 14.10
N VAL A 290 -12.98 -7.43 13.80
CA VAL A 290 -11.58 -7.84 14.02
C VAL A 290 -11.02 -6.96 15.12
N SER A 291 -10.36 -7.57 16.10
CA SER A 291 -9.79 -6.86 17.25
C SER A 291 -8.36 -7.28 17.52
N TRP A 292 -7.51 -6.32 17.87
CA TRP A 292 -6.14 -6.56 18.32
C TRP A 292 -5.97 -6.03 19.74
N ALA A 293 -5.64 -6.92 20.67
CA ALA A 293 -5.44 -6.62 22.09
C ALA A 293 -3.96 -6.77 22.46
N LEU A 294 -3.38 -5.74 23.06
CA LEU A 294 -1.98 -5.71 23.48
C LEU A 294 -1.86 -5.25 24.94
N PRO A 295 -1.08 -5.94 25.79
CA PRO A 295 -0.83 -5.45 27.13
C PRO A 295 0.02 -4.17 27.05
N LEU A 296 -0.30 -3.13 27.83
CA LEU A 296 0.47 -1.88 27.83
C LEU A 296 1.75 -1.96 28.68
N THR A 297 1.79 -2.90 29.63
CA THR A 297 2.91 -3.15 30.53
C THR A 297 3.41 -4.59 30.42
N GLY A 298 4.57 -4.88 31.00
CA GLY A 298 5.16 -6.22 31.02
C GLY A 298 5.98 -6.56 29.77
N ARG A 299 6.47 -7.80 29.72
CA ARG A 299 7.33 -8.30 28.63
C ARG A 299 6.54 -8.37 27.32
N VAL A 300 7.22 -8.07 26.22
CA VAL A 300 6.69 -8.28 24.87
C VAL A 300 6.85 -9.76 24.52
N GLU A 301 5.76 -10.43 24.20
CA GLU A 301 5.68 -11.86 23.91
C GLU A 301 5.19 -12.10 22.48
N LEU A 302 5.32 -13.34 21.99
CA LEU A 302 4.73 -13.74 20.72
C LEU A 302 3.21 -13.53 20.78
N GLY A 303 2.64 -13.08 19.66
CA GLY A 303 1.20 -12.97 19.57
C GLY A 303 0.53 -14.27 19.20
N GLN A 304 -0.78 -14.28 19.32
CA GLN A 304 -1.59 -15.45 19.04
C GLN A 304 -2.93 -15.05 18.44
N LEU A 305 -3.38 -15.81 17.46
CA LEU A 305 -4.74 -15.69 16.95
C LEU A 305 -5.75 -16.21 17.97
N SER A 306 -6.96 -15.67 17.95
CA SER A 306 -8.05 -16.04 18.82
C SER A 306 -9.39 -15.98 18.10
N ALA A 307 -10.28 -16.91 18.41
CA ALA A 307 -11.70 -16.85 18.08
C ALA A 307 -12.47 -16.81 19.42
N PHE A 308 -12.36 -15.68 20.11
CA PHE A 308 -12.64 -15.41 21.53
C PHE A 308 -11.76 -16.18 22.51
N PHE A 309 -11.27 -17.36 22.12
CA PHE A 309 -10.26 -18.12 22.82
C PHE A 309 -9.05 -18.36 21.90
N PRO A 310 -7.85 -18.56 22.48
CA PRO A 310 -6.65 -18.90 21.74
C PRO A 310 -6.79 -20.08 20.78
N VAL A 311 -6.17 -19.94 19.60
CA VAL A 311 -5.97 -21.03 18.63
C VAL A 311 -4.47 -21.27 18.42
N LYS A 312 -4.07 -22.46 17.96
CA LYS A 312 -2.65 -22.83 17.76
C LYS A 312 -2.08 -22.21 16.47
N SER A 313 -2.08 -20.89 16.41
CA SER A 313 -1.53 -20.12 15.29
C SER A 313 -0.85 -18.88 15.85
N ASP A 314 0.45 -19.03 16.13
CA ASP A 314 1.27 -17.99 16.74
C ASP A 314 1.71 -16.96 15.69
N LEU A 315 1.91 -15.73 16.15
CA LEU A 315 2.35 -14.57 15.37
C LEU A 315 3.60 -13.95 15.98
N THR A 316 4.44 -13.38 15.13
CA THR A 316 5.53 -12.49 15.57
C THR A 316 5.03 -11.07 15.86
N LEU A 317 3.86 -10.69 15.35
CA LEU A 317 3.12 -9.52 15.86
C LEU A 317 2.67 -9.81 17.29
N SER A 318 3.09 -9.01 18.27
CA SER A 318 2.74 -9.25 19.67
C SER A 318 1.26 -8.97 19.97
N GLY A 319 0.72 -9.66 20.97
CA GLY A 319 -0.67 -9.48 21.44
C GLY A 319 -1.64 -10.54 20.90
N ARG A 320 -2.92 -10.33 21.18
CA ARG A 320 -4.00 -11.27 20.84
C ARG A 320 -4.83 -10.70 19.69
N VAL A 321 -5.01 -11.46 18.62
CA VAL A 321 -5.84 -11.04 17.48
C VAL A 321 -7.12 -11.86 17.43
N ASN A 322 -8.23 -11.23 17.73
CA ASN A 322 -9.55 -11.85 17.70
C ASN A 322 -10.29 -11.56 16.39
N ALA A 323 -10.75 -12.62 15.73
CA ALA A 323 -11.66 -12.52 14.59
C ALA A 323 -12.50 -13.81 14.47
N PRO A 324 -13.60 -13.80 13.72
CA PRO A 324 -14.38 -14.99 13.44
C PRO A 324 -13.70 -15.88 12.37
N TRP A 325 -12.49 -16.34 12.66
CA TRP A 325 -11.66 -17.14 11.76
C TRP A 325 -12.39 -18.37 11.22
N LYS A 326 -12.13 -18.71 9.95
CA LYS A 326 -12.41 -20.07 9.45
C LYS A 326 -11.40 -21.03 10.06
N LEU A 327 -11.87 -21.91 10.94
CA LEU A 327 -11.05 -22.90 11.64
C LEU A 327 -11.19 -24.29 11.02
N SER A 328 -10.21 -25.17 11.31
CA SER A 328 -10.30 -26.62 11.07
C SER A 328 -11.45 -27.25 11.84
N ASP A 329 -11.85 -28.47 11.48
CA ASP A 329 -12.98 -29.18 12.11
C ASP A 329 -12.76 -29.43 13.61
N ASP A 330 -11.51 -29.58 14.03
CA ASP A 330 -11.09 -29.66 15.44
C ASP A 330 -11.08 -28.29 16.16
N ARG A 331 -11.28 -27.19 15.43
CA ARG A 331 -11.26 -25.78 15.88
C ARG A 331 -9.97 -25.37 16.61
N ILE A 332 -8.84 -25.95 16.19
CA ILE A 332 -7.52 -25.67 16.77
C ILE A 332 -6.69 -24.75 15.87
N ASN A 333 -6.83 -24.85 14.54
CA ASN A 333 -5.99 -24.12 13.59
C ASN A 333 -6.81 -23.22 12.68
N VAL A 334 -6.20 -22.11 12.26
CA VAL A 334 -6.78 -21.21 11.24
C VAL A 334 -6.48 -21.77 9.85
N ILE A 335 -7.53 -21.94 9.02
CA ILE A 335 -7.40 -22.51 7.68
C ILE A 335 -6.90 -21.46 6.68
N GLU A 336 -5.99 -21.85 5.80
CA GLU A 336 -5.62 -21.07 4.62
C GLU A 336 -6.80 -20.95 3.64
N CYS A 337 -7.38 -19.75 3.56
CA CYS A 337 -8.46 -19.41 2.63
C CYS A 337 -8.50 -17.90 2.38
N ALA A 338 -9.20 -17.49 1.31
CA ALA A 338 -9.30 -16.06 0.95
C ALA A 338 -9.92 -15.23 2.09
N PHE A 339 -10.88 -15.77 2.84
CA PHE A 339 -11.50 -15.09 3.98
C PHE A 339 -10.52 -14.72 5.09
N ASN A 340 -9.75 -15.71 5.57
CA ASN A 340 -8.76 -15.45 6.63
C ASN A 340 -7.60 -14.62 6.09
N SER A 341 -7.19 -14.84 4.83
CA SER A 341 -6.15 -14.05 4.18
C SER A 341 -6.53 -12.57 4.14
N GLU A 342 -7.73 -12.24 3.68
CA GLU A 342 -8.23 -10.87 3.58
C GLU A 342 -8.20 -10.16 4.95
N ILE A 343 -8.66 -10.82 6.01
CA ILE A 343 -8.58 -10.27 7.37
C ILE A 343 -7.12 -10.00 7.79
N LEU A 344 -6.21 -10.91 7.49
CA LEU A 344 -4.79 -10.79 7.85
C LEU A 344 -4.04 -9.75 7.01
N THR A 345 -4.36 -9.59 5.72
CA THR A 345 -3.61 -8.74 4.80
C THR A 345 -4.24 -7.36 4.59
N GLU A 346 -5.54 -7.20 4.81
CA GLU A 346 -6.25 -5.94 4.56
C GLU A 346 -6.74 -5.27 5.84
N VAL A 347 -7.18 -6.03 6.85
CA VAL A 347 -7.81 -5.48 8.07
C VAL A 347 -6.81 -5.28 9.20
N LEU A 348 -6.09 -6.34 9.56
CA LEU A 348 -5.15 -6.31 10.69
C LEU A 348 -4.04 -5.25 10.53
N PRO A 349 -3.44 -5.01 9.34
CA PRO A 349 -2.49 -3.93 9.15
C PRO A 349 -3.05 -2.55 9.47
N GLN A 350 -4.32 -2.29 9.13
CA GLN A 350 -4.98 -1.02 9.42
C GLN A 350 -5.26 -0.84 10.92
N LEU A 351 -5.52 -1.93 11.65
CA LEU A 351 -5.61 -1.89 13.12
C LEU A 351 -4.26 -1.55 13.77
N VAL A 352 -3.17 -2.11 13.27
CA VAL A 352 -1.81 -1.78 13.74
C VAL A 352 -1.50 -0.31 13.49
N VAL A 353 -1.84 0.19 12.30
CA VAL A 353 -1.76 1.62 11.98
C VAL A 353 -2.61 2.42 12.96
N ALA A 354 -3.89 2.09 13.18
CA ALA A 354 -4.77 2.82 14.09
C ALA A 354 -4.24 2.91 15.54
N ALA A 355 -3.63 1.83 16.04
CA ALA A 355 -3.10 1.73 17.40
C ALA A 355 -1.85 2.61 17.67
N ARG A 356 -1.13 3.04 16.63
CA ARG A 356 0.19 3.68 16.76
C ARG A 356 0.25 4.86 17.73
N LYS A 357 -0.79 5.70 17.78
CA LYS A 357 -0.85 6.88 18.67
C LYS A 357 -0.96 6.48 20.13
N ASP A 358 -1.77 5.46 20.41
CA ASP A 358 -1.96 4.93 21.76
C ASP A 358 -0.71 4.20 22.24
N LEU A 359 0.02 3.53 21.33
CA LEU A 359 1.24 2.77 21.65
C LEU A 359 2.45 3.65 21.99
N ILE A 360 2.55 4.85 21.41
CA ILE A 360 3.64 5.79 21.74
C ILE A 360 3.29 6.72 22.91
N ALA A 361 2.05 6.66 23.41
CA ALA A 361 1.60 7.52 24.49
C ALA A 361 2.49 7.36 25.74
N GLY A 362 2.82 8.47 26.40
CA GLY A 362 3.72 8.47 27.56
C GLY A 362 5.19 8.21 27.23
N GLY A 363 5.61 8.33 25.96
CA GLY A 363 7.02 8.17 25.56
C GLY A 363 7.45 6.72 25.33
N ALA A 364 6.50 5.80 25.16
CA ALA A 364 6.77 4.37 24.99
C ALA A 364 7.26 3.98 23.56
N PHE A 365 8.15 4.79 22.97
CA PHE A 365 8.60 4.66 21.58
C PHE A 365 9.28 3.32 21.28
N ALA A 366 10.10 2.84 22.22
CA ALA A 366 10.76 1.54 22.12
C ALA A 366 9.75 0.38 22.06
N ARG A 367 8.75 0.39 22.97
CA ARG A 367 7.73 -0.65 23.05
C ARG A 367 6.90 -0.73 21.77
N TYR A 368 6.58 0.41 21.18
CA TYR A 368 5.87 0.46 19.90
C TYR A 368 6.61 -0.31 18.80
N ILE A 369 7.94 -0.23 18.73
CA ILE A 369 8.73 -0.99 17.75
C ILE A 369 8.85 -2.47 18.15
N ASP A 370 8.96 -2.75 19.46
CA ASP A 370 9.09 -4.13 19.96
C ASP A 370 7.89 -5.00 19.58
N VAL A 371 6.68 -4.44 19.59
CA VAL A 371 5.43 -5.20 19.35
C VAL A 371 5.15 -5.49 17.88
N LEU A 372 5.89 -4.85 16.95
CA LEU A 372 5.75 -5.08 15.52
C LEU A 372 6.32 -6.46 15.11
N PRO A 373 5.85 -7.03 13.99
CA PRO A 373 6.28 -8.35 13.53
C PRO A 373 7.80 -8.45 13.30
N ALA A 374 8.35 -9.64 13.51
CA ALA A 374 9.77 -9.92 13.29
C ALA A 374 10.11 -10.08 11.80
N ARG A 375 11.39 -10.26 11.43
CA ARG A 375 11.78 -10.47 10.03
C ARG A 375 11.39 -11.89 9.59
N GLY A 376 10.69 -12.04 8.46
CA GLY A 376 10.03 -13.28 8.00
C GLY A 376 10.89 -14.54 7.76
N LYS A 377 12.14 -14.61 8.22
CA LYS A 377 12.97 -15.83 8.21
C LYS A 377 12.58 -16.84 9.30
N GLU A 378 11.75 -16.43 10.27
CA GLU A 378 11.28 -17.25 11.40
C GLU A 378 9.75 -17.31 11.49
N SER A 379 9.06 -17.52 10.35
CA SER A 379 7.59 -17.58 10.35
C SER A 379 7.09 -18.68 11.30
N ARG A 380 6.26 -18.32 12.28
CA ARG A 380 5.73 -19.24 13.30
C ARG A 380 4.50 -20.00 12.85
N SER A 381 3.74 -19.44 11.91
CA SER A 381 2.54 -20.04 11.31
C SER A 381 2.33 -19.52 9.89
N TRP A 382 1.38 -20.11 9.15
CA TRP A 382 0.92 -19.57 7.87
C TRP A 382 0.44 -18.11 8.03
N ALA A 383 -0.35 -17.84 9.07
CA ALA A 383 -0.88 -16.51 9.34
C ALA A 383 0.25 -15.49 9.59
N ASP A 384 1.28 -15.87 10.33
CA ASP A 384 2.46 -15.03 10.57
C ASP A 384 3.22 -14.71 9.27
N LYS A 385 3.35 -15.70 8.38
CA LYS A 385 4.00 -15.52 7.07
C LYS A 385 3.27 -14.50 6.20
N VAL A 386 1.93 -14.58 6.12
CA VAL A 386 1.14 -13.71 5.23
C VAL A 386 0.89 -12.32 5.83
N LEU A 387 0.86 -12.18 7.16
CA LEU A 387 0.62 -10.91 7.85
C LEU A 387 1.79 -9.94 7.77
N ASN A 388 3.01 -10.48 7.73
CA ASN A 388 4.21 -9.74 8.07
C ASN A 388 4.47 -8.52 7.16
N GLU A 389 4.55 -8.73 5.84
CA GLU A 389 4.80 -7.63 4.90
C GLU A 389 3.62 -6.63 4.82
N PRO A 390 2.35 -7.06 4.75
CA PRO A 390 1.21 -6.13 4.76
C PRO A 390 1.19 -5.16 5.93
N VAL A 391 1.62 -5.58 7.14
CA VAL A 391 1.77 -4.68 8.28
C VAL A 391 2.82 -3.60 8.00
N PHE A 392 3.98 -3.97 7.46
CA PHE A 392 5.04 -3.00 7.14
C PHE A 392 4.65 -2.09 5.97
N GLU A 393 3.96 -2.60 4.95
CA GLU A 393 3.40 -1.81 3.84
C GLU A 393 2.43 -0.74 4.35
N ALA A 394 1.45 -1.13 5.17
CA ALA A 394 0.48 -0.19 5.74
C ALA A 394 1.15 0.86 6.63
N LEU A 395 2.17 0.47 7.41
CA LEU A 395 2.94 1.40 8.22
C LEU A 395 3.77 2.35 7.34
N ARG A 396 4.42 1.86 6.27
CA ARG A 396 5.18 2.68 5.30
C ARG A 396 4.30 3.74 4.62
N ALA A 397 3.06 3.38 4.27
CA ALA A 397 2.08 4.28 3.70
C ALA A 397 1.48 5.29 4.70
N SER A 398 1.86 5.25 5.97
CA SER A 398 1.30 6.09 7.03
C SER A 398 2.37 6.85 7.82
N ARG A 399 1.93 7.83 8.62
CA ARG A 399 2.81 8.48 9.61
C ARG A 399 2.96 7.55 10.81
N CYS A 400 4.03 6.77 10.86
CA CYS A 400 4.19 5.65 11.78
C CYS A 400 5.44 5.69 12.66
N LEU A 401 6.45 6.51 12.35
CA LEU A 401 7.68 6.59 13.14
C LEU A 401 7.71 7.88 13.94
N PRO A 402 8.02 7.84 15.26
CA PRO A 402 8.16 9.04 16.07
C PRO A 402 9.47 9.78 15.72
N ASP A 403 9.36 11.10 15.53
CA ASP A 403 10.51 12.01 15.49
C ASP A 403 11.06 12.27 16.90
N LEU A 404 12.06 13.15 17.02
CA LEU A 404 12.71 13.42 18.32
C LEU A 404 11.78 14.12 19.33
N ASP A 405 10.63 14.63 18.90
CA ASP A 405 9.60 15.24 19.74
C ASP A 405 8.41 14.28 19.97
N GLY A 406 8.54 13.02 19.53
CA GLY A 406 7.50 12.01 19.62
C GLY A 406 6.35 12.21 18.64
N GLN A 407 6.47 13.12 17.67
CA GLN A 407 5.46 13.32 16.63
C GLN A 407 5.63 12.26 15.54
N LEU A 408 4.52 11.61 15.16
CA LEU A 408 4.55 10.60 14.11
C LEU A 408 4.76 11.25 12.73
N ARG A 409 5.81 10.83 12.03
CA ARG A 409 6.15 11.23 10.66
C ARG A 409 6.09 10.05 9.71
N ALA A 410 5.99 10.36 8.42
CA ALA A 410 6.14 9.36 7.36
C ALA A 410 7.60 8.87 7.35
N PRO A 411 7.85 7.56 7.16
CA PRO A 411 9.21 7.04 7.12
C PRO A 411 10.12 7.74 6.10
N SER A 412 9.58 8.12 4.93
CA SER A 412 10.31 8.85 3.89
C SER A 412 10.78 10.25 4.30
N ALA A 413 10.23 10.83 5.37
CA ALA A 413 10.62 12.13 5.91
C ALA A 413 11.68 12.04 7.03
N LEU A 414 12.03 10.84 7.47
CA LEU A 414 12.95 10.60 8.58
C LEU A 414 14.23 9.91 8.13
N GLN A 415 15.29 10.15 8.90
CA GLN A 415 16.56 9.45 8.79
C GLN A 415 16.87 8.69 10.06
N ARG A 416 17.56 7.56 9.92
CA ARG A 416 18.12 6.84 11.06
C ARG A 416 19.44 7.50 11.48
N VAL A 417 19.65 7.65 12.78
CA VAL A 417 20.94 8.05 13.37
C VAL A 417 22.05 7.08 12.91
N PRO A 418 23.17 7.56 12.34
CA PRO A 418 24.27 6.70 11.89
C PRO A 418 24.90 5.90 13.03
N ASP A 419 25.38 4.69 12.73
CA ASP A 419 25.98 3.81 13.75
C ASP A 419 27.27 4.39 14.33
N ASP A 420 28.03 5.13 13.53
CA ASP A 420 29.27 5.80 13.94
C ASP A 420 29.06 6.86 15.04
N VAL A 421 27.84 7.34 15.24
CA VAL A 421 27.52 8.38 16.24
C VAL A 421 26.57 7.90 17.34
N ALA A 422 26.22 6.60 17.34
CA ALA A 422 25.24 6.04 18.27
C ALA A 422 25.60 6.28 19.74
N ASP A 423 26.89 6.26 20.09
CA ASP A 423 27.39 6.49 21.45
C ASP A 423 27.13 7.92 21.96
N PHE A 424 26.91 8.88 21.05
CA PHE A 424 26.68 10.30 21.35
C PHE A 424 25.21 10.71 21.18
N ALA A 425 24.29 9.76 21.01
CA ALA A 425 22.89 10.05 20.71
C ALA A 425 22.19 10.88 21.80
N ASP A 426 22.46 10.60 23.09
CA ASP A 426 21.84 11.34 24.20
C ASP A 426 22.39 12.77 24.31
N GLU A 427 23.71 12.98 24.13
CA GLU A 427 24.33 14.31 24.09
C GLU A 427 23.77 15.14 22.92
N TRP A 428 23.65 14.53 21.74
CA TRP A 428 23.08 15.16 20.55
C TRP A 428 21.60 15.50 20.71
N LEU A 429 20.80 14.60 21.29
CA LEU A 429 19.37 14.81 21.50
C LEU A 429 19.08 16.05 22.36
N ALA A 430 19.99 16.38 23.29
CA ALA A 430 19.89 17.55 24.16
C ALA A 430 20.15 18.89 23.45
N VAL A 431 20.88 18.89 22.33
CA VAL A 431 21.32 20.12 21.64
C VAL A 431 20.77 20.28 20.23
N THR A 432 20.19 19.23 19.64
CA THR A 432 19.76 19.23 18.24
C THR A 432 18.56 20.13 17.97
N GLY A 433 18.66 20.97 16.92
CA GLY A 433 17.62 21.90 16.49
C GLY A 433 16.68 21.32 15.42
N ASN A 434 17.18 20.50 14.49
CA ASN A 434 16.33 19.83 13.50
C ASN A 434 15.79 18.51 14.06
N ARG A 435 14.76 18.63 14.90
CA ARG A 435 14.16 17.52 15.65
C ARG A 435 13.18 16.67 14.84
N GLY A 436 12.63 17.22 13.75
CA GLY A 436 11.59 16.58 12.93
C GLY A 436 12.09 15.66 11.80
N SER A 437 13.40 15.61 11.53
CA SER A 437 13.98 14.82 10.43
C SER A 437 14.61 13.50 10.86
N TRP A 438 14.59 13.16 12.16
CA TRP A 438 15.29 11.99 12.70
C TRP A 438 14.36 11.08 13.48
N VAL A 439 14.52 9.76 13.30
CA VAL A 439 13.83 8.76 14.13
C VAL A 439 14.33 8.87 15.58
N HIS A 440 13.40 8.83 16.54
CA HIS A 440 13.74 8.82 17.96
C HIS A 440 14.74 7.68 18.32
N PRO A 441 15.87 7.94 19.02
CA PRO A 441 16.90 6.94 19.30
C PRO A 441 16.40 5.67 20.01
N ASP A 442 15.40 5.78 20.87
CA ASP A 442 14.81 4.62 21.55
C ASP A 442 14.20 3.58 20.58
N CYS A 443 13.78 4.01 19.39
CA CYS A 443 13.28 3.11 18.35
C CYS A 443 14.40 2.31 17.65
N THR A 444 15.68 2.64 17.88
CA THR A 444 16.83 2.01 17.20
C THR A 444 17.87 1.47 18.17
N LYS A 445 17.67 1.63 19.49
CA LYS A 445 18.46 0.98 20.55
C LYS A 445 18.29 -0.55 20.48
N GLY A 446 19.30 -1.24 19.94
CA GLY A 446 19.36 -2.70 19.80
C GLY A 446 19.15 -3.20 18.37
N ASN A 447 19.69 -4.38 18.06
CA ASN A 447 19.72 -4.91 16.69
C ASN A 447 18.31 -5.19 16.12
N GLU A 448 17.40 -5.72 16.94
CA GLU A 448 16.05 -6.06 16.48
C GLU A 448 15.24 -4.82 16.11
N ARG A 449 15.19 -3.82 17.01
CA ARG A 449 14.49 -2.56 16.77
C ARG A 449 15.05 -1.82 15.56
N ARG A 450 16.39 -1.77 15.46
CA ARG A 450 17.08 -1.21 14.29
C ARG A 450 16.62 -1.88 12.99
N SER A 451 16.60 -3.22 12.96
CA SER A 451 16.14 -3.96 11.78
C SER A 451 14.68 -3.70 11.42
N LYS A 452 13.79 -3.50 12.40
CA LYS A 452 12.38 -3.16 12.16
C LYS A 452 12.24 -1.73 11.62
N VAL A 453 12.95 -0.76 12.20
CA VAL A 453 12.97 0.63 11.70
C VAL A 453 13.56 0.70 10.29
N GLU A 454 14.66 0.01 10.02
CA GLU A 454 15.26 -0.02 8.68
C GLU A 454 14.31 -0.56 7.62
N ARG A 455 13.51 -1.57 7.97
CA ARG A 455 12.46 -2.08 7.08
C ARG A 455 11.33 -1.09 6.84
N LEU A 456 10.98 -0.27 7.83
CA LEU A 456 10.04 0.84 7.65
C LEU A 456 10.62 1.98 6.80
N LEU A 457 11.93 2.18 6.83
CA LEU A 457 12.63 3.21 6.03
C LEU A 457 12.97 2.74 4.61
N GLN A 458 12.69 1.49 4.25
CA GLN A 458 12.88 0.99 2.88
C GLN A 458 11.79 1.55 1.95
N ASP A 459 12.24 2.13 0.85
CA ASP A 459 11.42 2.62 -0.25
C ASP A 459 11.82 1.81 -1.50
N GLU A 460 10.88 1.42 -2.35
CA GLU A 460 11.15 0.55 -3.51
C GLU A 460 12.16 1.19 -4.49
N ASP A 461 12.24 2.53 -4.48
CA ASP A 461 13.11 3.32 -5.36
C ASP A 461 14.36 3.94 -4.68
N ARG A 462 14.58 3.74 -3.37
CA ARG A 462 15.72 4.35 -2.66
C ARG A 462 16.49 3.36 -1.78
N SER A 463 17.81 3.36 -1.91
CA SER A 463 18.68 2.68 -0.95
C SER A 463 18.59 3.38 0.41
N THR A 464 18.37 2.57 1.46
CA THR A 464 18.29 2.89 2.90
C THR A 464 18.72 4.31 3.32
N THR A 465 17.79 5.05 3.94
CA THR A 465 17.97 6.40 4.53
C THR A 465 18.77 6.39 5.85
N VAL A 466 19.92 5.72 5.90
CA VAL A 466 20.87 5.92 6.99
C VAL A 466 21.41 7.34 6.86
N GLY A 467 21.18 8.17 7.88
CA GLY A 467 21.68 9.54 7.87
C GLY A 467 23.20 9.55 7.83
N ARG A 468 23.79 10.51 7.11
CA ARG A 468 25.24 10.74 7.16
C ARG A 468 25.61 11.48 8.44
N VAL A 469 26.84 11.28 8.92
CA VAL A 469 27.38 12.03 10.07
C VAL A 469 27.35 13.53 9.79
N LEU A 470 27.55 13.92 8.52
CA LEU A 470 27.39 15.30 8.05
C LEU A 470 26.02 15.90 8.39
N HIS A 471 24.93 15.19 8.03
CA HIS A 471 23.58 15.68 8.29
C HIS A 471 23.26 15.66 9.78
N TRP A 472 23.78 14.68 10.50
CA TRP A 472 23.63 14.56 11.95
C TRP A 472 24.28 15.75 12.68
N LEU A 473 25.51 16.14 12.32
CA LEU A 473 26.16 17.33 12.88
C LEU A 473 25.43 18.62 12.51
N GLN A 474 25.04 18.78 11.24
CA GLN A 474 24.31 19.98 10.80
C GLN A 474 22.91 20.10 11.42
N SER A 475 22.30 18.99 11.87
CA SER A 475 21.01 19.04 12.58
C SER A 475 21.10 19.81 13.90
N VAL A 476 22.30 19.87 14.51
CA VAL A 476 22.53 20.65 15.73
C VAL A 476 22.37 22.14 15.48
N VAL A 477 22.87 22.64 14.36
CA VAL A 477 22.89 24.07 13.99
C VAL A 477 21.72 24.46 13.08
N ALA A 478 20.59 23.77 13.18
CA ALA A 478 19.40 24.10 12.39
C ALA A 478 18.87 25.51 12.69
N GLU A 479 19.00 25.94 13.95
CA GLU A 479 18.77 27.33 14.34
C GLU A 479 20.15 27.98 14.51
N SER A 480 20.69 28.64 13.48
CA SER A 480 22.06 29.21 13.47
C SER A 480 22.34 30.15 14.66
N ASN A 481 22.75 29.58 15.80
CA ASN A 481 23.00 30.28 17.05
C ASN A 481 24.31 29.80 17.69
N SER A 482 24.90 30.66 18.53
CA SER A 482 26.23 30.44 19.09
C SER A 482 26.32 29.21 20.01
N THR A 483 25.24 28.90 20.75
CA THR A 483 25.23 27.74 21.66
C THR A 483 25.19 26.42 20.90
N GLN A 484 24.35 26.33 19.86
CA GLN A 484 24.26 25.14 18.99
C GLN A 484 25.51 24.96 18.16
N SER A 485 26.09 26.04 17.61
CA SER A 485 27.35 25.96 16.88
C SER A 485 28.48 25.44 17.76
N ALA A 486 28.63 25.98 18.98
CA ALA A 486 29.61 25.48 19.94
C ALA A 486 29.43 23.98 20.25
N ALA A 487 28.18 23.54 20.50
CA ALA A 487 27.89 22.12 20.76
C ALA A 487 28.23 21.22 19.56
N ALA A 488 27.90 21.66 18.34
CA ALA A 488 28.21 20.92 17.11
C ALA A 488 29.72 20.79 16.89
N ILE A 489 30.49 21.87 17.13
CA ILE A 489 31.96 21.88 17.05
C ILE A 489 32.57 20.91 18.05
N GLU A 490 32.10 20.92 19.29
CA GLU A 490 32.59 20.01 20.35
C GLU A 490 32.28 18.54 20.04
N LEU A 491 31.07 18.24 19.52
CA LEU A 491 30.73 16.89 19.04
C LEU A 491 31.62 16.47 17.87
N ALA A 492 31.86 17.37 16.91
CA ALA A 492 32.75 17.10 15.77
C ALA A 492 34.18 16.80 16.20
N ALA A 493 34.73 17.55 17.17
CA ALA A 493 36.07 17.30 17.70
C ALA A 493 36.19 15.94 18.41
N LYS A 494 35.16 15.50 19.13
CA LYS A 494 35.12 14.14 19.73
C LYS A 494 35.07 13.04 18.67
N LEU A 495 34.37 13.28 17.55
CA LEU A 495 34.18 12.29 16.48
C LEU A 495 35.37 12.15 15.52
N VAL A 496 36.19 13.20 15.37
CA VAL A 496 37.28 13.22 14.36
C VAL A 496 38.29 12.09 14.58
N VAL A 497 38.43 11.58 15.82
CA VAL A 497 39.31 10.46 16.19
C VAL A 497 38.93 9.15 15.48
N LYS A 498 37.65 8.96 15.08
CA LYS A 498 37.20 7.76 14.38
C LYS A 498 37.77 7.65 12.95
N GLY A 499 38.22 8.75 12.35
CA GLY A 499 38.85 8.78 11.02
C GLY A 499 37.94 8.36 9.85
N GLY A 500 38.54 8.06 8.69
CA GLY A 500 37.83 7.48 7.55
C GLY A 500 36.75 8.38 6.94
N ASN A 501 35.55 7.84 6.72
CA ASN A 501 34.42 8.60 6.16
C ASN A 501 33.84 9.61 7.16
N THR A 502 33.91 9.33 8.46
CA THR A 502 33.44 10.25 9.52
C THR A 502 34.24 11.55 9.51
N GLU A 503 35.57 11.48 9.35
CA GLU A 503 36.41 12.68 9.25
C GLU A 503 36.08 13.54 8.02
N LYS A 504 35.81 12.90 6.86
CA LYS A 504 35.38 13.62 5.65
C LYS A 504 34.04 14.32 5.88
N ASP A 505 33.07 13.62 6.47
CA ASP A 505 31.75 14.17 6.81
C ASP A 505 31.85 15.36 7.76
N ILE A 506 32.76 15.33 8.75
CA ILE A 506 33.03 16.46 9.66
C ILE A 506 33.59 17.66 8.91
N ARG A 507 34.59 17.47 8.05
CA ARG A 507 35.18 18.57 7.25
C ARG A 507 34.16 19.19 6.30
N ASP A 508 33.22 18.40 5.81
CA ASP A 508 32.18 18.86 4.90
C ASP A 508 30.97 19.49 5.62
N ALA A 509 30.82 19.29 6.94
CA ALA A 509 29.67 19.81 7.71
C ALA A 509 29.79 21.31 8.01
N ARG A 510 28.74 22.09 7.67
CA ARG A 510 28.67 23.53 7.98
C ARG A 510 28.15 23.75 9.40
N ILE A 511 29.06 23.75 10.38
CA ILE A 511 28.72 23.81 11.81
C ILE A 511 29.32 25.01 12.56
N VAL A 512 30.22 25.76 11.93
CA VAL A 512 30.90 26.90 12.54
C VAL A 512 30.14 28.18 12.23
N LEU A 513 29.54 28.82 13.22
CA LEU A 513 28.87 30.11 13.05
C LEU A 513 29.89 31.24 12.89
N LEU A 514 29.71 32.05 11.87
CA LEU A 514 30.53 33.22 11.57
C LEU A 514 29.84 34.52 12.02
N ASP A 515 30.61 35.60 12.18
CA ASP A 515 30.11 36.93 12.58
C ASP A 515 29.03 37.49 11.64
N ASN A 516 29.00 37.06 10.38
CA ASN A 516 27.97 37.46 9.41
C ASN A 516 26.67 36.65 9.54
N GLY A 517 26.56 35.75 10.53
CA GLY A 517 25.42 34.86 10.76
C GLY A 517 25.39 33.59 9.90
N ASN A 518 26.35 33.39 9.00
CA ASN A 518 26.42 32.19 8.15
C ASN A 518 27.17 31.04 8.84
N LEU A 519 26.82 29.81 8.45
CA LEU A 519 27.52 28.59 8.88
C LEU A 519 28.59 28.17 7.88
N ALA A 520 29.79 27.91 8.38
CA ALA A 520 30.95 27.48 7.62
C ALA A 520 31.45 26.09 8.03
N GLN A 521 32.23 25.50 7.14
CA GLN A 521 32.91 24.23 7.38
C GLN A 521 34.14 24.43 8.27
N PRO A 522 34.45 23.47 9.16
CA PRO A 522 35.61 23.55 10.04
C PRO A 522 36.91 23.18 9.30
N VAL A 523 37.27 23.98 8.29
CA VAL A 523 38.42 23.74 7.41
C VAL A 523 39.36 24.94 7.45
N ARG A 524 40.66 24.66 7.53
CA ARG A 524 41.72 25.67 7.49
C ARG A 524 41.56 26.61 6.28
N GLY A 525 41.63 27.91 6.52
CA GLY A 525 41.52 28.94 5.47
C GLY A 525 40.08 29.30 5.05
N ARG A 526 39.06 28.67 5.65
CA ARG A 526 37.63 29.01 5.42
C ARG A 526 37.02 29.84 6.55
N CYS A 527 37.48 29.59 7.77
CA CYS A 527 37.09 30.37 8.94
C CYS A 527 38.29 30.56 9.87
N PHE A 528 38.27 31.64 10.66
CA PHE A 528 39.40 32.07 11.46
C PHE A 528 38.99 32.54 12.84
N LEU A 529 39.88 32.34 13.81
CA LEU A 529 39.78 32.97 15.13
C LEU A 529 40.32 34.40 15.04
N ARG A 530 39.58 35.34 15.63
CA ARG A 530 39.95 36.75 15.68
C ARG A 530 41.06 36.98 16.70
N THR A 531 42.05 37.78 16.33
CA THR A 531 43.16 38.21 17.22
C THR A 531 43.08 39.68 17.61
N ASP A 532 42.46 40.52 16.76
CA ASP A 532 42.24 41.95 17.00
C ASP A 532 40.80 42.36 16.63
N ALA A 533 40.21 43.24 17.44
CA ALA A 533 38.88 43.82 17.22
C ALA A 533 38.79 44.69 15.95
N LEU A 534 39.92 45.21 15.45
CA LEU A 534 39.99 46.01 14.23
C LEU A 534 39.99 45.19 12.93
N GLN A 535 40.07 43.86 13.00
CA GLN A 535 39.99 42.99 11.83
C GLN A 535 38.57 43.03 11.25
N ASN A 536 38.42 43.23 9.95
CA ASN A 536 37.11 43.26 9.29
C ASN A 536 37.07 42.16 8.24
N GLY A 537 36.06 41.29 8.27
CA GLY A 537 35.94 40.17 7.35
C GLY A 537 34.72 39.30 7.65
N THR A 538 34.25 38.57 6.65
CA THR A 538 33.04 37.73 6.75
C THR A 538 33.34 36.28 7.17
N SER A 539 34.61 35.90 7.28
CA SER A 539 35.09 34.55 7.61
C SER A 539 35.51 34.36 9.09
N PHE A 540 35.24 35.31 9.98
CA PHE A 540 35.59 35.17 11.40
C PHE A 540 34.51 34.39 12.17
N VAL A 541 34.94 33.52 13.08
CA VAL A 541 34.04 32.79 13.99
C VAL A 541 33.35 33.79 14.93
N ASP A 542 32.04 33.61 15.11
CA ASP A 542 31.20 34.44 15.98
C ASP A 542 31.81 34.61 17.39
N GLU A 543 31.83 35.85 17.90
CA GLU A 543 32.46 36.18 19.19
C GLU A 543 31.85 35.37 20.36
N ALA A 544 30.54 35.13 20.36
CA ALA A 544 29.91 34.35 21.41
C ALA A 544 30.29 32.86 21.34
N VAL A 545 30.52 32.30 20.15
CA VAL A 545 31.10 30.95 19.98
C VAL A 545 32.54 30.91 20.48
N ALA A 546 33.36 31.91 20.11
CA ALA A 546 34.77 31.99 20.49
C ALA A 546 35.00 32.32 21.97
N SER A 547 33.98 32.77 22.70
CA SER A 547 34.06 33.05 24.15
C SER A 547 34.24 31.80 25.02
N ARG A 548 33.89 30.61 24.50
CA ARG A 548 33.96 29.33 25.23
C ARG A 548 35.32 28.66 25.04
N ALA A 549 36.06 28.48 26.13
CA ALA A 549 37.40 27.87 26.10
C ALA A 549 37.40 26.46 25.48
N SER A 550 36.44 25.61 25.86
CA SER A 550 36.29 24.25 25.30
C SER A 550 36.07 24.25 23.79
N THR A 551 35.26 25.19 23.29
CA THR A 551 34.96 25.33 21.87
C THR A 551 36.17 25.84 21.09
N VAL A 552 36.94 26.78 21.65
CA VAL A 552 38.19 27.27 21.03
C VAL A 552 39.23 26.16 20.92
N ASP A 553 39.38 25.32 21.94
CA ASP A 553 40.28 24.17 21.89
C ASP A 553 39.81 23.14 20.86
N ALA A 554 38.50 22.90 20.74
CA ALA A 554 37.90 22.06 19.70
C ALA A 554 38.14 22.62 18.29
N LEU A 555 37.98 23.93 18.07
CA LEU A 555 38.27 24.60 16.80
C LEU A 555 39.74 24.46 16.41
N LYS A 556 40.67 24.66 17.34
CA LYS A 556 42.11 24.45 17.12
C LYS A 556 42.41 22.99 16.76
N TYR A 557 41.77 22.05 17.46
CA TYR A 557 41.92 20.61 17.18
C TYR A 557 41.41 20.23 15.79
N LEU A 558 40.34 20.87 15.31
CA LEU A 558 39.82 20.74 13.95
C LEU A 558 40.65 21.51 12.89
N GLY A 559 41.70 22.24 13.30
CA GLY A 559 42.63 22.92 12.40
C GLY A 559 42.30 24.38 12.06
N ILE A 560 41.41 25.02 12.84
CA ILE A 560 41.09 26.45 12.71
C ILE A 560 42.10 27.27 13.51
N THR A 561 42.74 28.23 12.85
CA THR A 561 43.81 29.05 13.42
C THR A 561 43.40 30.52 13.55
N ALA A 562 44.17 31.27 14.33
CA ALA A 562 44.13 32.72 14.35
C ALA A 562 44.51 33.30 12.97
N PHE A 563 43.88 34.41 12.56
CA PHE A 563 44.33 35.19 11.39
C PHE A 563 45.30 36.29 11.87
N GLU A 564 46.54 36.27 11.38
CA GLU A 564 47.60 37.09 11.98
C GLU A 564 47.79 38.48 11.35
N ASP A 565 47.68 38.74 10.03
CA ASP A 565 47.66 40.12 9.52
C ASP A 565 47.31 40.29 8.01
N GLY A 566 46.67 41.41 7.64
CA GLY A 566 46.26 41.74 6.26
C GLY A 566 47.37 42.20 5.30
N GLY A 567 48.63 42.22 5.74
CA GLY A 567 49.79 42.60 4.91
C GLY A 567 50.07 41.62 3.78
N ASP A 568 49.81 40.34 4.01
CA ASP A 568 50.02 39.25 3.05
C ASP A 568 49.20 39.46 1.76
N MET A 569 47.98 40.00 1.86
CA MET A 569 47.14 40.26 0.69
C MET A 569 47.76 41.31 -0.24
N LEU A 570 48.24 42.44 0.31
CA LEU A 570 48.86 43.51 -0.48
C LEU A 570 50.16 43.03 -1.13
N GLN A 571 50.95 42.22 -0.42
CA GLN A 571 52.16 41.62 -0.99
C GLN A 571 51.81 40.70 -2.16
N LEU A 572 50.88 39.76 -1.99
CA LEU A 572 50.48 38.81 -3.04
C LEU A 572 49.86 39.50 -4.26
N LEU A 573 49.07 40.58 -4.07
CA LEU A 573 48.54 41.38 -5.19
C LEU A 573 49.64 42.16 -5.92
N THR A 574 50.66 42.63 -5.20
CA THR A 574 51.82 43.33 -5.77
C THR A 574 52.69 42.36 -6.58
N GLU A 575 52.91 41.15 -6.06
CA GLU A 575 53.59 40.06 -6.78
C GLU A 575 52.81 39.68 -8.06
N LEU A 576 51.48 39.56 -7.97
CA LEU A 576 50.63 39.30 -9.14
C LEU A 576 50.78 40.40 -10.21
N ARG A 577 50.84 41.68 -9.80
CA ARG A 577 51.05 42.82 -10.72
C ARG A 577 52.41 42.75 -11.42
N HIS A 578 53.49 42.45 -10.70
CA HIS A 578 54.85 42.48 -11.24
C HIS A 578 55.25 41.22 -12.02
N HIS A 579 54.81 40.04 -11.56
CA HIS A 579 55.25 38.75 -12.09
C HIS A 579 54.16 38.01 -12.87
N GLY A 580 52.90 38.45 -12.79
CA GLY A 580 51.77 37.82 -13.48
C GLY A 580 51.39 36.43 -12.94
N LYS A 581 51.98 36.01 -11.81
CA LYS A 581 51.74 34.72 -11.16
C LYS A 581 51.75 34.90 -9.65
N VAL A 582 50.92 34.12 -8.97
CA VAL A 582 50.77 34.07 -7.51
C VAL A 582 50.22 32.68 -7.14
N ASP A 583 50.36 32.28 -5.88
CA ASP A 583 49.57 31.18 -5.34
C ASP A 583 48.13 31.66 -5.12
N TRP A 584 47.20 31.13 -5.91
CA TRP A 584 45.80 31.54 -5.87
C TRP A 584 45.12 31.13 -4.56
N ASP A 585 45.47 29.98 -3.98
CA ASP A 585 44.88 29.53 -2.73
C ASP A 585 45.29 30.47 -1.59
N GLU A 586 46.58 30.86 -1.52
CA GLU A 586 47.07 31.84 -0.54
C GLU A 586 46.44 33.22 -0.73
N LEU A 587 46.35 33.70 -1.98
CA LEU A 587 45.74 35.00 -2.26
C LEU A 587 44.26 35.04 -1.85
N TRP A 588 43.47 34.00 -2.16
CA TRP A 588 42.06 33.95 -1.76
C TRP A 588 41.90 33.84 -0.23
N ILE A 589 42.77 33.09 0.46
CA ILE A 589 42.80 33.05 1.93
C ILE A 589 43.06 34.45 2.51
N ALA A 590 44.07 35.16 1.98
CA ALA A 590 44.42 36.51 2.45
C ALA A 590 43.31 37.54 2.16
N MET A 591 42.67 37.45 0.99
CA MET A 591 41.53 38.31 0.64
C MET A 591 40.32 38.09 1.56
N ARG A 592 39.99 36.84 1.91
CA ARG A 592 38.91 36.52 2.86
C ARG A 592 39.13 37.13 4.24
N GLY A 593 40.34 36.95 4.80
CA GLY A 593 40.67 37.45 6.14
C GLY A 593 40.74 38.98 6.23
N SER A 594 40.91 39.66 5.10
CA SER A 594 41.03 41.13 5.05
C SER A 594 39.71 41.88 4.78
N GLY A 595 38.67 41.19 4.29
CA GLY A 595 37.34 41.75 4.04
C GLY A 595 37.18 42.49 2.71
N ALA A 596 35.95 42.53 2.19
CA ALA A 596 35.64 43.01 0.84
C ALA A 596 35.99 44.49 0.58
N GLN A 597 35.85 45.36 1.58
CA GLN A 597 36.20 46.78 1.43
C GLN A 597 37.70 46.99 1.17
N ARG A 598 38.57 46.36 1.97
CA ARG A 598 40.03 46.42 1.75
C ARG A 598 40.43 45.76 0.45
N VAL A 599 39.77 44.66 0.07
CA VAL A 599 39.97 44.02 -1.25
C VAL A 599 39.60 44.98 -2.39
N HIS A 600 38.48 45.71 -2.27
CA HIS A 600 38.07 46.70 -3.25
C HIS A 600 39.09 47.85 -3.38
N GLU A 601 39.55 48.40 -2.26
CA GLU A 601 40.58 49.44 -2.21
C GLU A 601 41.91 48.94 -2.81
N ALA A 602 42.29 47.69 -2.54
CA ALA A 602 43.49 47.06 -3.09
C ALA A 602 43.36 46.80 -4.60
N PHE A 603 42.20 46.36 -5.08
CA PHE A 603 41.93 46.20 -6.52
C PHE A 603 42.01 47.54 -7.26
N ALA A 604 41.55 48.63 -6.63
CA ALA A 604 41.65 49.98 -7.21
C ALA A 604 43.08 50.54 -7.19
N SER A 605 43.79 50.41 -6.06
CA SER A 605 45.11 51.03 -5.85
C SER A 605 46.29 50.22 -6.41
N VAL A 606 46.26 48.89 -6.28
CA VAL A 606 47.35 48.00 -6.71
C VAL A 606 47.12 47.51 -8.13
N LEU A 607 45.92 47.04 -8.46
CA LEU A 607 45.58 46.49 -9.78
C LEU A 607 44.97 47.51 -10.75
N GLU A 608 44.88 48.79 -10.35
CA GLU A 608 44.41 49.91 -11.19
C GLU A 608 43.04 49.64 -11.85
N GLY A 609 42.15 48.92 -11.16
CA GLY A 609 40.82 48.59 -11.67
C GLY A 609 40.76 47.38 -12.63
N HIS A 610 41.88 46.74 -12.97
CA HIS A 610 41.94 45.60 -13.89
C HIS A 610 41.77 44.23 -13.18
N ALA A 611 41.16 44.22 -11.98
CA ALA A 611 41.06 43.01 -11.16
C ALA A 611 40.31 41.86 -11.85
N ALA A 612 39.23 42.14 -12.60
CA ALA A 612 38.45 41.13 -13.33
C ALA A 612 39.23 40.47 -14.49
N GLU A 613 40.35 41.04 -14.92
CA GLU A 613 41.22 40.50 -15.98
C GLU A 613 42.42 39.74 -15.42
N LEU A 614 42.87 40.10 -14.21
CA LEU A 614 44.08 39.59 -13.58
C LEU A 614 43.80 38.50 -12.54
N VAL A 615 42.80 38.71 -11.67
CA VAL A 615 42.48 37.79 -10.58
C VAL A 615 41.74 36.57 -11.11
N ARG A 616 42.23 35.38 -10.76
CA ARG A 616 41.61 34.11 -11.19
C ARG A 616 40.64 33.58 -10.13
N VAL A 617 39.54 33.02 -10.61
CA VAL A 617 38.49 32.36 -9.84
C VAL A 617 38.55 30.87 -10.14
N ARG A 618 38.20 30.03 -9.16
CA ARG A 618 38.11 28.59 -9.37
C ARG A 618 36.77 28.25 -10.00
N ASP A 619 36.78 27.66 -11.19
CA ASP A 619 35.58 27.18 -11.87
C ASP A 619 35.03 25.89 -11.23
N GLY A 620 33.82 25.47 -11.59
CA GLY A 620 33.18 24.26 -11.09
C GLY A 620 33.89 22.95 -11.44
N ASN A 621 34.94 23.01 -12.28
CA ASN A 621 35.85 21.90 -12.57
C ASN A 621 37.16 21.96 -11.76
N GLY A 622 37.29 22.95 -10.87
CA GLY A 622 38.43 23.13 -9.98
C GLY A 622 39.62 23.87 -10.62
N ARG A 623 39.47 24.48 -11.80
CA ARG A 623 40.54 25.19 -12.55
C ARG A 623 40.51 26.69 -12.27
N TRP A 624 41.69 27.32 -12.24
CA TRP A 624 41.82 28.77 -12.10
C TRP A 624 41.64 29.49 -13.45
N VAL A 625 40.55 30.25 -13.58
CA VAL A 625 40.14 30.92 -14.82
C VAL A 625 39.82 32.40 -14.57
N ILE A 626 39.67 33.20 -15.64
CA ILE A 626 39.15 34.57 -15.48
C ILE A 626 37.65 34.52 -15.10
N PRO A 627 37.16 35.46 -14.29
CA PRO A 627 35.75 35.50 -13.85
C PRO A 627 34.73 35.73 -14.98
N ARG A 628 35.17 36.27 -16.12
CA ARG A 628 34.28 36.66 -17.22
C ARG A 628 33.49 35.47 -17.77
N GLY A 629 32.16 35.60 -17.79
CA GLY A 629 31.26 34.58 -18.33
C GLY A 629 30.84 33.51 -17.32
N LEU A 630 31.33 33.58 -16.08
CA LEU A 630 30.95 32.65 -15.01
C LEU A 630 29.75 33.15 -14.21
N TYR A 631 28.95 32.21 -13.74
CA TYR A 631 27.90 32.42 -12.76
C TYR A 631 28.28 31.88 -11.38
N TYR A 632 27.73 32.52 -10.34
CA TYR A 632 27.66 31.95 -9.01
C TYR A 632 26.45 31.00 -8.91
N PRO A 633 26.67 29.69 -8.69
CA PRO A 633 25.57 28.73 -8.63
C PRO A 633 24.76 28.87 -7.33
N GLY A 634 23.46 28.57 -7.42
CA GLY A 634 22.51 28.58 -6.31
C GLY A 634 21.15 29.12 -6.73
N GLU A 635 21.10 30.42 -7.05
CA GLU A 635 19.85 31.14 -7.31
C GLU A 635 19.27 30.85 -8.70
N CYS A 636 20.06 31.06 -9.76
CA CYS A 636 19.64 30.82 -11.15
C CYS A 636 20.07 29.43 -11.67
N LEU A 637 21.33 29.04 -11.41
CA LEU A 637 21.95 27.83 -11.95
C LEU A 637 22.34 26.87 -10.83
N LYS A 638 22.19 25.57 -11.06
CA LYS A 638 22.62 24.51 -10.14
C LYS A 638 24.08 24.14 -10.38
N GLN A 639 24.80 23.77 -9.32
CA GLN A 639 26.18 23.28 -9.41
C GLN A 639 26.21 21.87 -10.04
N LEU A 640 26.35 21.80 -11.36
CA LEU A 640 26.48 20.56 -12.11
C LEU A 640 27.88 20.44 -12.70
N LYS A 641 28.46 19.24 -12.64
CA LYS A 641 29.84 18.99 -13.13
C LYS A 641 29.97 19.26 -14.62
N GLU A 642 28.95 18.91 -15.40
CA GLU A 642 28.88 19.14 -16.85
C GLU A 642 28.89 20.62 -17.23
N ASP A 643 28.37 21.51 -16.37
CA ASP A 643 28.38 22.97 -16.58
C ASP A 643 29.52 23.67 -15.85
N GLY A 644 30.47 22.92 -15.30
CA GLY A 644 31.53 23.44 -14.42
C GLY A 644 32.38 24.53 -15.07
N THR A 645 32.45 24.62 -16.40
CA THR A 645 33.17 25.68 -17.13
C THR A 645 32.47 27.03 -17.12
N PHE A 646 31.18 27.08 -16.80
CA PHE A 646 30.35 28.30 -16.76
C PHE A 646 29.97 28.71 -15.33
N LEU A 647 30.39 27.92 -14.35
CA LEU A 647 30.08 28.11 -12.94
C LEU A 647 31.38 28.29 -12.16
N VAL A 648 31.34 29.09 -11.10
CA VAL A 648 32.39 29.03 -10.09
C VAL A 648 32.24 27.77 -9.23
N ASP A 649 33.33 27.34 -8.59
CA ASP A 649 33.28 26.31 -7.57
C ASP A 649 32.53 26.85 -6.34
N GLY A 650 31.24 26.55 -6.23
CA GLY A 650 30.40 26.99 -5.13
C GLY A 650 30.80 26.39 -3.78
N ALA A 651 31.55 25.28 -3.75
CA ALA A 651 32.08 24.73 -2.52
C ALA A 651 33.31 25.50 -2.04
N PHE A 652 34.22 25.88 -2.95
CA PHE A 652 35.39 26.70 -2.61
C PHE A 652 35.01 28.15 -2.30
N HIS A 653 34.13 28.75 -3.10
CA HIS A 653 33.74 30.16 -3.02
C HIS A 653 32.47 30.43 -2.20
N ALA A 654 32.10 29.54 -1.28
CA ALA A 654 30.86 29.65 -0.50
C ALA A 654 30.73 30.98 0.28
N GLY A 655 31.84 31.52 0.80
CA GLY A 655 31.89 32.78 1.55
C GLY A 655 32.37 33.99 0.75
N ASP A 656 32.63 33.83 -0.54
CA ASP A 656 33.38 34.81 -1.35
C ASP A 656 32.45 35.73 -2.18
N HIS A 657 31.15 35.75 -1.88
CA HIS A 657 30.12 36.35 -2.74
C HIS A 657 30.38 37.83 -3.02
N GLU A 658 30.72 38.62 -2.00
CA GLU A 658 31.02 40.05 -2.15
C GLU A 658 32.25 40.28 -3.04
N ILE A 659 33.32 39.51 -2.84
CA ILE A 659 34.56 39.61 -3.62
C ILE A 659 34.32 39.16 -5.07
N LEU A 660 33.58 38.08 -5.28
CA LEU A 660 33.14 37.63 -6.62
C LEU A 660 32.29 38.70 -7.33
N TYR A 661 31.47 39.44 -6.57
CA TYR A 661 30.67 40.53 -7.12
C TYR A 661 31.55 41.69 -7.59
N LEU A 662 32.62 42.03 -6.86
CA LEU A 662 33.64 43.00 -7.28
C LEU A 662 34.34 42.57 -8.59
N LEU A 663 34.48 41.27 -8.81
CA LEU A 663 35.07 40.69 -10.03
C LEU A 663 34.07 40.51 -11.18
N GLY A 664 32.80 40.90 -11.01
CA GLY A 664 31.78 40.84 -12.05
C GLY A 664 31.02 39.51 -12.16
N VAL A 665 31.26 38.54 -11.27
CA VAL A 665 30.48 37.29 -11.21
C VAL A 665 29.15 37.57 -10.52
N ARG A 666 28.06 36.99 -11.04
CA ARG A 666 26.69 37.21 -10.56
C ARG A 666 25.95 35.88 -10.37
N SER A 667 24.91 35.86 -9.54
CA SER A 667 24.04 34.68 -9.35
C SER A 667 22.91 34.59 -10.37
N ARG A 668 22.59 35.71 -11.05
CA ARG A 668 21.56 35.87 -12.08
C ARG A 668 22.10 36.71 -13.24
N PRO A 669 21.51 36.60 -14.45
CA PRO A 669 21.85 37.50 -15.56
C PRO A 669 21.58 38.95 -15.14
N SER A 670 22.52 39.85 -15.42
CA SER A 670 22.42 41.26 -15.05
C SER A 670 22.76 42.17 -16.22
N ARG A 671 22.19 43.38 -16.25
CA ARG A 671 22.45 44.33 -17.33
C ARG A 671 23.88 44.83 -17.28
N SER A 672 24.61 44.68 -18.39
CA SER A 672 26.01 45.07 -18.51
C SER A 672 26.33 45.61 -19.90
N ALA A 673 27.36 46.47 -20.00
CA ALA A 673 27.90 46.96 -21.27
C ALA A 673 28.87 45.97 -21.94
N VAL A 674 29.08 44.80 -21.34
CA VAL A 674 29.98 43.76 -21.87
C VAL A 674 29.43 43.23 -23.19
N ARG A 675 30.28 43.23 -24.22
CA ARG A 675 29.94 42.70 -25.55
C ARG A 675 30.19 41.19 -25.60
N GLU A 676 29.13 40.42 -25.78
CA GLU A 676 29.14 38.99 -26.11
C GLU A 676 28.90 38.78 -27.62
N LYS A 677 29.26 37.61 -28.17
CA LYS A 677 29.21 37.39 -29.62
C LYS A 677 27.77 37.27 -30.11
N TRP A 678 26.87 36.73 -29.29
CA TRP A 678 25.45 36.63 -29.60
C TRP A 678 24.78 38.00 -29.86
N VAL A 679 25.23 39.07 -29.17
CA VAL A 679 24.70 40.43 -29.36
C VAL A 679 25.00 40.93 -30.78
N THR A 680 26.22 40.70 -31.28
CA THR A 680 26.60 41.05 -32.66
C THR A 680 25.76 40.27 -33.68
N ARG A 681 25.42 39.00 -33.40
CA ARG A 681 24.55 38.19 -34.26
C ARG A 681 23.13 38.74 -34.31
N TYR A 682 22.57 39.15 -33.17
CA TYR A 682 21.26 39.80 -33.09
C TYR A 682 21.23 41.11 -33.89
N GLN A 683 22.25 41.97 -33.73
CA GLN A 683 22.36 43.23 -34.46
C GLN A 683 22.36 43.01 -35.97
N ALA A 684 23.14 42.04 -36.47
CA ALA A 684 23.17 41.69 -37.88
C ALA A 684 21.78 41.24 -38.38
N ALA A 685 21.11 40.33 -37.64
CA ALA A 685 19.80 39.80 -38.02
C ALA A 685 18.71 40.90 -38.08
N VAL A 686 18.70 41.85 -37.13
CA VAL A 686 17.75 42.98 -37.15
C VAL A 686 18.05 43.93 -38.30
N ARG A 687 19.33 44.27 -38.51
CA ARG A 687 19.77 45.19 -39.58
C ARG A 687 19.41 44.69 -40.96
N ASP A 688 19.54 43.38 -41.20
CA ASP A 688 19.17 42.79 -42.47
C ASP A 688 17.66 42.81 -42.69
N ASN A 689 16.87 42.40 -41.70
CA ASN A 689 15.42 42.33 -41.82
C ASN A 689 14.78 43.71 -42.05
N ILE A 690 15.12 44.73 -41.24
CA ILE A 690 14.58 46.08 -41.44
C ILE A 690 15.19 46.77 -42.67
N GLY A 691 16.45 46.45 -42.98
CA GLY A 691 17.16 46.97 -44.15
C GLY A 691 16.49 46.55 -45.46
N ASP A 692 16.04 45.30 -45.54
CA ASP A 692 15.27 44.78 -46.68
C ASP A 692 13.88 45.44 -46.76
N GLN A 693 13.16 45.55 -45.63
CA GLN A 693 11.83 46.17 -45.58
C GLN A 693 11.83 47.65 -45.99
N LEU A 694 12.91 48.38 -45.67
CA LEU A 694 13.05 49.81 -45.97
C LEU A 694 13.82 50.08 -47.27
N GLY A 695 14.30 49.03 -47.98
CA GLY A 695 15.09 49.18 -49.21
C GLY A 695 16.42 49.90 -49.02
N LEU A 696 17.04 49.75 -47.85
CA LEU A 696 18.27 50.45 -47.47
C LEU A 696 19.51 49.79 -48.09
N SER A 697 20.47 50.62 -48.55
CA SER A 697 21.79 50.16 -48.98
C SER A 697 22.60 49.61 -47.81
N LEU A 698 23.62 48.78 -48.10
CA LEU A 698 24.48 48.17 -47.07
C LEU A 698 25.11 49.20 -46.11
N GLN A 699 25.52 50.36 -46.61
CA GLN A 699 26.05 51.44 -45.77
C GLN A 699 24.99 52.11 -44.89
N ALA A 700 23.75 52.23 -45.38
CA ALA A 700 22.66 52.82 -44.60
C ALA A 700 22.20 51.89 -43.45
N ARG A 701 22.40 50.57 -43.58
CA ARG A 701 22.07 49.60 -42.51
C ARG A 701 22.95 49.77 -41.26
N GLU A 702 24.15 50.30 -41.38
CA GLU A 702 25.04 50.53 -40.23
C GLU A 702 24.52 51.60 -39.27
N ASN A 703 23.70 52.53 -39.77
CA ASN A 703 23.11 53.63 -38.98
C ASN A 703 21.79 53.26 -38.30
N ILE A 704 21.39 51.98 -38.33
CA ILE A 704 20.19 51.51 -37.63
C ILE A 704 20.45 51.53 -36.12
N GLU A 705 19.56 52.22 -35.40
CA GLU A 705 19.58 52.34 -33.95
C GLU A 705 18.61 51.34 -33.33
N ILE A 706 19.10 50.54 -32.39
CA ILE A 706 18.32 49.56 -31.62
C ILE A 706 18.28 50.05 -30.18
N GLU A 707 17.07 50.31 -29.67
CA GLU A 707 16.86 50.72 -28.28
C GLU A 707 17.45 49.70 -27.31
N SER A 708 18.06 50.16 -26.21
CA SER A 708 18.64 49.34 -25.12
C SER A 708 19.83 48.42 -25.46
N ILE A 709 20.34 48.41 -26.70
CA ILE A 709 21.43 47.51 -27.12
C ILE A 709 22.77 47.76 -26.40
N GLY A 710 22.96 48.94 -25.81
CA GLY A 710 24.15 49.28 -25.03
C GLY A 710 24.20 48.64 -23.63
N SER A 711 23.11 48.01 -23.18
CA SER A 711 23.00 47.39 -21.86
C SER A 711 22.06 46.18 -21.91
N VAL A 712 22.61 45.01 -22.25
CA VAL A 712 21.87 43.74 -22.36
C VAL A 712 22.05 42.89 -21.10
N LEU A 713 21.12 41.98 -20.82
CA LEU A 713 21.32 40.97 -19.77
C LEU A 713 22.43 39.99 -20.19
N GLY A 714 23.33 39.69 -19.26
CA GLY A 714 24.41 38.73 -19.49
C GLY A 714 25.05 38.22 -18.20
N PRO A 715 25.92 37.21 -18.30
CA PRO A 715 26.37 36.55 -19.54
C PRO A 715 25.36 35.53 -20.12
N LEU A 716 25.06 35.58 -21.42
CA LEU A 716 24.15 34.64 -22.11
C LEU A 716 24.83 33.81 -23.22
N GLU A 717 26.12 34.05 -23.51
CA GLU A 717 26.85 33.28 -24.52
C GLU A 717 26.91 31.77 -24.19
N CYS A 718 26.88 31.42 -22.90
CA CYS A 718 26.92 30.02 -22.44
C CYS A 718 25.63 29.22 -22.70
N LEU A 719 24.50 29.88 -22.96
CA LEU A 719 23.18 29.24 -23.05
C LEU A 719 23.14 27.98 -23.96
N PRO A 720 23.74 27.98 -25.17
CA PRO A 720 23.69 26.81 -26.05
C PRO A 720 24.47 25.60 -25.52
N GLU A 721 25.49 25.82 -24.70
CA GLU A 721 26.41 24.78 -24.20
C GLU A 721 26.01 24.23 -22.83
N LEU A 722 25.10 24.89 -22.12
CA LEU A 722 24.61 24.43 -20.82
C LEU A 722 23.85 23.09 -20.90
N SER A 723 23.87 22.35 -19.80
CA SER A 723 23.01 21.20 -19.55
C SER A 723 21.53 21.56 -19.61
N VAL A 724 20.68 20.56 -19.80
CA VAL A 724 19.22 20.73 -19.85
C VAL A 724 18.70 21.46 -18.61
N THR A 725 19.18 21.07 -17.42
CA THR A 725 18.73 21.66 -16.14
C THR A 725 19.06 23.14 -16.05
N ASN A 726 20.29 23.53 -16.39
CA ASN A 726 20.72 24.92 -16.30
C ASN A 726 20.26 25.78 -17.49
N LYS A 727 19.99 25.18 -18.67
CA LYS A 727 19.29 25.85 -19.78
C LYS A 727 17.90 26.31 -19.37
N ILE A 728 17.14 25.47 -18.67
CA ILE A 728 15.82 25.82 -18.13
C ILE A 728 15.94 26.96 -17.12
N GLY A 729 16.88 26.83 -16.17
CA GLY A 729 17.12 27.85 -15.14
C GLY A 729 17.44 29.22 -15.74
N LEU A 730 18.42 29.28 -16.65
CA LEU A 730 18.84 30.52 -17.29
C LEU A 730 17.73 31.12 -18.18
N SER A 731 17.03 30.29 -18.95
CA SER A 731 15.95 30.72 -19.84
C SER A 731 14.80 31.32 -19.04
N THR A 732 14.41 30.67 -17.94
CA THR A 732 13.37 31.16 -17.02
C THR A 732 13.76 32.47 -16.36
N ALA A 733 15.02 32.60 -15.91
CA ALA A 733 15.52 33.83 -15.32
C ALA A 733 15.48 34.98 -16.34
N VAL A 734 15.99 34.78 -17.55
CA VAL A 734 15.95 35.83 -18.59
C VAL A 734 14.52 36.26 -18.92
N ILE A 735 13.61 35.30 -19.11
CA ILE A 735 12.20 35.61 -19.41
C ILE A 735 11.55 36.43 -18.29
N SER A 736 11.91 36.17 -17.04
CA SER A 736 11.35 36.88 -15.87
C SER A 736 11.93 38.29 -15.71
N GLU A 737 13.16 38.54 -16.13
CA GLU A 737 13.86 39.83 -15.98
C GLU A 737 13.63 40.78 -17.17
N VAL A 738 13.08 40.32 -18.29
CA VAL A 738 12.79 41.16 -19.46
C VAL A 738 11.40 41.79 -19.32
N ASP A 739 11.37 43.06 -18.91
CA ASP A 739 10.12 43.82 -18.75
C ASP A 739 9.40 44.13 -20.08
N VAL A 740 10.17 44.41 -21.13
CA VAL A 740 9.65 44.84 -22.44
C VAL A 740 10.02 43.79 -23.50
N PRO A 741 9.08 42.91 -23.91
CA PRO A 741 9.37 41.83 -24.84
C PRO A 741 9.75 42.27 -26.27
N ARG A 742 9.53 43.55 -26.62
CA ARG A 742 9.90 44.12 -27.92
C ARG A 742 10.63 45.45 -27.79
N VAL A 743 11.72 45.59 -28.54
CA VAL A 743 12.53 46.83 -28.60
C VAL A 743 12.20 47.64 -29.84
N ARG A 744 12.27 48.97 -29.71
CA ARG A 744 12.13 49.89 -30.85
C ARG A 744 13.41 49.91 -31.67
N VAL A 745 13.24 49.83 -32.99
CA VAL A 745 14.31 49.98 -33.97
C VAL A 745 13.97 51.14 -34.90
N SER A 746 14.92 52.06 -35.09
CA SER A 746 14.76 53.28 -35.88
C SER A 746 15.97 53.56 -36.76
N HIS A 747 15.77 54.39 -37.78
CA HIS A 747 16.87 54.91 -38.60
C HIS A 747 16.83 56.45 -38.61
N PRO A 748 17.95 57.16 -38.38
CA PRO A 748 17.97 58.62 -38.22
C PRO A 748 17.37 59.40 -39.40
N SER A 749 17.56 58.92 -40.62
CA SER A 749 17.12 59.58 -41.86
C SER A 749 15.76 59.09 -42.40
N VAL A 750 15.11 58.11 -41.76
CA VAL A 750 13.84 57.54 -42.25
C VAL A 750 12.81 57.59 -41.11
N PRO A 751 11.67 58.27 -41.26
CA PRO A 751 10.68 58.46 -40.19
C PRO A 751 9.82 57.19 -39.90
N ARG A 752 10.36 55.99 -40.12
CA ARG A 752 9.71 54.72 -39.80
C ARG A 752 10.42 54.04 -38.63
N THR A 753 9.63 53.61 -37.66
CA THR A 753 10.07 52.80 -36.52
C THR A 753 9.40 51.43 -36.56
N ALA A 754 10.11 50.39 -36.18
CA ALA A 754 9.60 49.02 -36.09
C ALA A 754 9.85 48.43 -34.70
N LEU A 755 9.04 47.45 -34.31
CA LEU A 755 9.17 46.72 -33.05
C LEU A 755 9.68 45.31 -33.31
N TYR A 756 10.84 44.98 -32.75
CA TYR A 756 11.48 43.67 -32.87
C TYR A 756 11.51 42.97 -31.52
N VAL A 757 11.62 41.65 -31.51
CA VAL A 757 11.80 40.85 -30.29
C VAL A 757 13.03 41.36 -29.53
N ALA A 758 12.92 41.53 -28.21
CA ALA A 758 14.05 41.95 -27.37
C ALA A 758 15.27 41.02 -27.56
N PRO A 759 16.51 41.54 -27.59
CA PRO A 759 17.71 40.76 -27.88
C PRO A 759 17.82 39.48 -27.04
N GLU A 760 17.53 39.58 -25.75
CA GLU A 760 17.62 38.49 -24.79
C GLU A 760 16.59 37.40 -25.07
N LEU A 761 15.34 37.78 -25.35
CA LEU A 761 14.27 36.84 -25.70
C LEU A 761 14.49 36.21 -27.09
N TRP A 762 15.12 36.93 -28.01
CA TRP A 762 15.51 36.39 -29.32
C TRP A 762 16.54 35.26 -29.15
N TRP A 763 17.51 35.43 -28.26
CA TRP A 763 18.52 34.41 -27.98
C TRP A 763 17.94 33.20 -27.24
N VAL A 764 17.11 33.46 -26.21
CA VAL A 764 16.40 32.41 -25.46
C VAL A 764 15.45 31.63 -26.36
N ARG A 765 14.74 32.27 -27.29
CA ARG A 765 13.89 31.59 -28.27
C ARG A 765 14.66 30.57 -29.13
N GLN A 766 15.93 30.81 -29.44
CA GLN A 766 16.73 29.93 -30.30
C GLN A 766 17.43 28.79 -29.56
N HIS A 767 17.86 29.04 -28.32
CA HIS A 767 18.75 28.12 -27.60
C HIS A 767 18.24 27.69 -26.22
N GLY A 768 17.14 28.28 -25.77
CA GLY A 768 16.54 28.02 -24.46
C GLY A 768 15.61 26.81 -24.43
N MET A 769 15.34 26.37 -23.20
CA MET A 769 14.38 25.31 -22.90
C MET A 769 13.47 25.74 -21.76
N LEU A 770 12.26 25.19 -21.72
CA LEU A 770 11.31 25.36 -20.63
C LEU A 770 10.94 24.01 -20.04
N GLN A 771 10.57 24.02 -18.76
CA GLN A 771 9.93 22.87 -18.14
C GLN A 771 8.49 22.79 -18.63
N THR A 772 8.05 21.60 -19.06
CA THR A 772 6.69 21.33 -19.52
C THR A 772 6.11 20.09 -18.84
N THR A 773 4.84 19.81 -19.11
CA THR A 773 4.13 18.56 -18.73
C THR A 773 4.83 17.29 -19.23
N LEU A 774 5.60 17.37 -20.32
CA LEU A 774 6.33 16.23 -20.90
C LEU A 774 7.84 16.29 -20.64
N GLY A 775 8.28 17.18 -19.74
CA GLY A 775 9.68 17.35 -19.35
C GLY A 775 10.32 18.59 -19.98
N ALA A 776 11.63 18.56 -20.17
CA ALA A 776 12.38 19.66 -20.75
C ALA A 776 12.15 19.77 -22.25
N THR A 777 11.66 20.92 -22.72
CA THR A 777 11.29 21.11 -24.13
C THR A 777 11.92 22.40 -24.69
N PRO A 778 12.46 22.39 -25.92
CA PRO A 778 12.85 23.61 -26.61
C PRO A 778 11.68 24.62 -26.68
N ILE A 779 11.98 25.91 -26.53
CA ILE A 779 10.92 26.94 -26.47
C ILE A 779 10.03 26.94 -27.72
N VAL A 780 10.60 26.72 -28.90
CA VAL A 780 9.87 26.67 -30.17
C VAL A 780 8.93 25.47 -30.30
N GLU A 781 9.12 24.43 -29.48
CA GLU A 781 8.30 23.22 -29.46
C GLU A 781 7.22 23.27 -28.37
N ALA A 782 7.38 24.13 -27.37
CA ALA A 782 6.50 24.22 -26.22
C ALA A 782 5.17 24.93 -26.52
N PHE A 783 4.15 24.56 -25.74
CA PHE A 783 2.83 25.16 -25.77
C PHE A 783 2.62 26.11 -24.59
N ILE A 784 1.65 27.01 -24.71
CA ILE A 784 1.14 27.76 -23.55
C ILE A 784 0.67 26.81 -22.44
N SER A 785 0.55 27.33 -21.22
CA SER A 785 0.23 26.52 -20.03
C SER A 785 -1.09 25.77 -20.13
N GLU A 786 -2.10 26.37 -20.76
CA GLU A 786 -3.42 25.77 -20.98
C GLU A 786 -3.80 25.90 -22.46
N VAL A 787 -3.90 24.77 -23.14
CA VAL A 787 -4.36 24.69 -24.53
C VAL A 787 -5.78 24.13 -24.54
N PRO A 788 -6.77 24.86 -25.08
CA PRO A 788 -8.13 24.38 -25.18
C PRO A 788 -8.21 23.03 -25.91
N ASP A 789 -9.11 22.15 -25.42
CA ASP A 789 -9.46 20.84 -26.00
C ASP A 789 -8.32 19.78 -26.05
N ALA A 790 -7.11 20.13 -25.62
CA ALA A 790 -5.99 19.19 -25.56
C ALA A 790 -6.09 18.26 -24.34
N PRO A 791 -6.04 16.92 -24.52
CA PRO A 791 -5.94 15.99 -23.39
C PRO A 791 -4.71 16.25 -22.52
N GLU A 792 -4.88 16.18 -21.20
CA GLU A 792 -3.77 16.33 -20.25
C GLU A 792 -2.69 15.28 -20.52
N GLY A 793 -1.43 15.71 -20.64
CA GLY A 793 -0.30 14.82 -20.93
C GLY A 793 -0.15 14.42 -22.39
N LEU A 794 -0.93 14.97 -23.32
CA LEU A 794 -0.71 14.75 -24.76
C LEU A 794 0.41 15.63 -25.34
N ILE A 795 0.47 16.92 -24.98
CA ILE A 795 1.39 17.93 -25.53
C ILE A 795 2.26 18.60 -24.45
N PRO A 796 3.44 19.16 -24.80
CA PRO A 796 4.35 19.78 -23.85
C PRO A 796 3.93 21.22 -23.48
N CYS A 797 2.97 21.35 -22.58
CA CYS A 797 2.50 22.65 -22.06
C CYS A 797 3.47 23.20 -21.00
N VAL A 798 3.85 24.48 -21.11
CA VAL A 798 4.75 25.14 -20.16
C VAL A 798 4.21 25.05 -18.74
N SER A 799 5.07 24.62 -17.82
CA SER A 799 4.79 24.52 -16.40
C SER A 799 5.77 25.38 -15.58
N HIS A 800 5.37 25.73 -14.36
CA HIS A 800 6.20 26.44 -13.36
C HIS A 800 6.61 27.89 -13.67
N VAL A 801 6.18 28.48 -14.80
CA VAL A 801 6.45 29.89 -15.13
C VAL A 801 5.17 30.56 -15.64
N ALA A 802 4.82 31.71 -15.05
CA ALA A 802 3.73 32.54 -15.54
C ALA A 802 4.26 33.51 -16.60
N LEU A 803 3.73 33.42 -17.83
CA LEU A 803 4.14 34.24 -18.96
C LEU A 803 3.05 35.27 -19.28
N SER A 804 3.45 36.48 -19.65
CA SER A 804 2.51 37.45 -20.20
C SER A 804 2.09 37.03 -21.61
N SER A 805 0.88 37.39 -22.04
CA SER A 805 0.40 37.00 -23.37
C SER A 805 1.27 37.56 -24.51
N GLU A 806 1.99 38.66 -24.28
CA GLU A 806 2.95 39.19 -25.26
C GLU A 806 4.28 38.43 -25.24
N ALA A 807 4.76 38.00 -24.06
CA ALA A 807 5.93 37.14 -23.96
C ALA A 807 5.72 35.80 -24.67
N GLU A 808 4.55 35.17 -24.48
CA GLU A 808 4.18 33.93 -25.19
C GLU A 808 4.24 34.10 -26.72
N ARG A 809 3.73 35.21 -27.26
CA ARG A 809 3.77 35.51 -28.70
C ARG A 809 5.18 35.73 -29.22
N VAL A 810 5.98 36.48 -28.47
CA VAL A 810 7.36 36.83 -28.85
C VAL A 810 8.26 35.59 -28.84
N LEU A 811 8.10 34.73 -27.83
CA LEU A 811 8.78 33.44 -27.73
C LEU A 811 8.29 32.44 -28.79
N GLY A 812 7.08 32.62 -29.31
CA GLY A 812 6.50 31.75 -30.34
C GLY A 812 5.93 30.45 -29.79
N LEU A 813 5.39 30.48 -28.56
CA LEU A 813 4.73 29.32 -27.97
C LEU A 813 3.45 28.98 -28.73
N LYS A 814 3.22 27.68 -28.94
CA LYS A 814 2.02 27.17 -29.62
C LYS A 814 0.79 27.30 -28.70
N ARG A 815 -0.36 27.62 -29.29
CA ARG A 815 -1.60 27.95 -28.55
C ARG A 815 -2.75 27.00 -28.82
N GLN A 816 -2.66 26.21 -29.88
CA GLN A 816 -3.66 25.22 -30.30
C GLN A 816 -2.94 24.05 -31.00
N LEU A 817 -3.53 22.86 -30.99
CA LEU A 817 -2.93 21.69 -31.67
C LEU A 817 -2.74 21.91 -33.18
N ALA A 818 -3.56 22.76 -33.81
CA ALA A 818 -3.43 23.14 -35.21
C ALA A 818 -2.12 23.92 -35.52
N ASP A 819 -1.40 24.40 -34.50
CA ASP A 819 -0.10 25.05 -34.68
C ASP A 819 1.06 24.04 -34.87
N LEU A 820 0.81 22.73 -34.70
CA LEU A 820 1.77 21.68 -35.04
C LEU A 820 1.66 21.35 -36.52
N ASP A 821 2.78 21.45 -37.24
CA ASP A 821 2.87 20.90 -38.59
C ASP A 821 3.00 19.36 -38.54
N PRO A 822 2.90 18.66 -39.69
CA PRO A 822 3.03 17.20 -39.74
C PRO A 822 4.34 16.67 -39.13
N THR A 823 5.45 17.40 -39.26
CA THR A 823 6.73 17.07 -38.62
C THR A 823 6.67 17.18 -37.09
N GLY A 824 5.94 18.15 -36.56
CA GLY A 824 5.69 18.30 -35.13
C GLY A 824 4.84 17.16 -34.56
N PHE A 825 3.82 16.70 -35.29
CA PHE A 825 3.04 15.53 -34.89
C PHE A 825 3.87 14.24 -34.90
N ASP A 826 4.74 14.05 -35.88
CA ASP A 826 5.67 12.91 -35.91
C ASP A 826 6.59 12.90 -34.68
N ALA A 827 7.19 14.04 -34.34
CA ALA A 827 8.01 14.17 -33.13
C ALA A 827 7.20 13.89 -31.85
N LEU A 828 5.93 14.30 -31.79
CA LEU A 828 5.04 14.04 -30.66
C LEU A 828 4.72 12.54 -30.52
N VAL A 829 4.46 11.85 -31.62
CA VAL A 829 4.27 10.39 -31.65
C VAL A 829 5.53 9.69 -31.14
N GLN A 830 6.70 10.05 -31.67
CA GLN A 830 7.99 9.47 -31.26
C GLN A 830 8.26 9.65 -29.76
N LEU A 831 7.86 10.79 -29.20
CA LEU A 831 7.97 11.07 -27.77
C LEU A 831 7.14 10.07 -26.95
N HIS A 832 5.89 9.81 -27.34
CA HIS A 832 5.00 8.87 -26.64
C HIS A 832 5.36 7.40 -26.88
N VAL A 833 5.89 7.06 -28.05
CA VAL A 833 6.51 5.75 -28.33
C VAL A 833 7.67 5.48 -27.37
N LYS A 834 8.56 6.45 -27.15
CA LYS A 834 9.66 6.33 -26.17
C LYS A 834 9.17 6.20 -24.72
N ARG A 835 7.98 6.70 -24.43
CA ARG A 835 7.33 6.61 -23.10
C ARG A 835 6.52 5.33 -22.91
N ASP A 836 6.42 4.49 -23.95
CA ASP A 836 5.60 3.27 -23.98
C ASP A 836 4.11 3.52 -23.71
N ASP A 837 3.58 4.66 -24.18
CA ASP A 837 2.20 5.07 -23.94
C ASP A 837 1.31 4.84 -25.17
N ILE A 838 0.63 3.69 -25.20
CA ILE A 838 -0.19 3.23 -26.33
C ILE A 838 -1.33 4.21 -26.63
N LEU A 839 -2.01 4.71 -25.59
CA LEU A 839 -3.17 5.57 -25.75
C LEU A 839 -2.76 6.95 -26.29
N ARG A 840 -1.68 7.55 -25.78
CA ARG A 840 -1.22 8.87 -26.25
C ARG A 840 -0.71 8.84 -27.68
N VAL A 841 -0.15 7.72 -28.15
CA VAL A 841 0.20 7.53 -29.56
C VAL A 841 -1.05 7.56 -30.44
N GLY A 842 -2.11 6.83 -30.07
CA GLY A 842 -3.36 6.85 -30.84
C GLY A 842 -4.07 8.21 -30.82
N GLN A 843 -4.11 8.88 -29.67
CA GLN A 843 -4.64 10.25 -29.57
C GLN A 843 -3.86 11.24 -30.44
N ALA A 844 -2.52 11.15 -30.48
CA ALA A 844 -1.71 12.00 -31.34
C ALA A 844 -2.05 11.81 -32.83
N TYR A 845 -2.30 10.57 -33.27
CA TYR A 845 -2.75 10.28 -34.63
C TYR A 845 -4.15 10.81 -34.92
N ALA A 846 -5.10 10.63 -34.00
CA ALA A 846 -6.46 11.17 -34.16
C ALA A 846 -6.45 12.70 -34.33
N TRP A 847 -5.70 13.40 -33.48
CA TRP A 847 -5.55 14.86 -33.57
C TRP A 847 -4.81 15.31 -34.83
N TRP A 848 -3.77 14.60 -35.26
CA TRP A 848 -3.09 14.88 -36.52
C TRP A 848 -4.06 14.76 -37.70
N CYS A 849 -4.81 13.65 -37.75
CA CYS A 849 -5.83 13.41 -38.76
C CYS A 849 -6.90 14.51 -38.78
N TRP A 850 -7.38 14.92 -37.61
CA TRP A 850 -8.43 15.93 -37.48
C TRP A 850 -8.00 17.34 -37.87
N THR A 851 -6.79 17.76 -37.45
CA THR A 851 -6.29 19.13 -37.66
C THR A 851 -5.74 19.37 -39.06
N HIS A 852 -5.23 18.31 -39.72
CA HIS A 852 -4.56 18.40 -41.02
C HIS A 852 -5.19 17.47 -42.06
N LYS A 853 -6.52 17.56 -42.23
CA LYS A 853 -7.30 16.69 -43.14
C LYS A 853 -6.82 16.72 -44.59
N ASP A 854 -6.32 17.87 -45.05
CA ASP A 854 -5.83 18.07 -46.41
C ASP A 854 -4.35 17.69 -46.60
N ALA A 855 -3.64 17.38 -45.50
CA ALA A 855 -2.26 16.93 -45.57
C ALA A 855 -2.17 15.46 -46.01
N VAL A 856 -1.08 15.11 -46.69
CA VAL A 856 -0.84 13.71 -47.05
C VAL A 856 -0.62 12.91 -45.76
N PRO A 857 -1.46 11.89 -45.46
CA PRO A 857 -1.30 11.08 -44.26
C PRO A 857 0.00 10.27 -44.30
N PRO A 858 0.62 9.96 -43.15
CA PRO A 858 1.84 9.17 -43.12
C PRO A 858 1.61 7.79 -43.74
N GLU A 859 2.54 7.30 -44.56
CA GLU A 859 2.41 5.95 -45.17
C GLU A 859 2.48 4.85 -44.10
N ARG A 860 3.26 5.09 -43.04
CA ARG A 860 3.47 4.15 -41.94
C ARG A 860 3.15 4.78 -40.59
N VAL A 861 2.61 3.98 -39.69
CA VAL A 861 2.23 4.39 -38.32
C VAL A 861 2.88 3.44 -37.30
N TRP A 862 3.20 3.97 -36.13
CA TRP A 862 3.72 3.24 -34.99
C TRP A 862 2.59 2.53 -34.27
N VAL A 863 2.78 1.23 -34.06
CA VAL A 863 1.85 0.36 -33.36
C VAL A 863 2.63 -0.54 -32.41
N ARG A 864 2.02 -0.89 -31.28
CA ARG A 864 2.61 -1.77 -30.29
C ARG A 864 2.16 -3.20 -30.58
N SER A 865 3.04 -4.01 -31.16
CA SER A 865 2.75 -5.40 -31.57
C SER A 865 3.76 -6.35 -30.92
N GLY A 866 3.29 -7.40 -30.24
CA GLY A 866 4.16 -8.38 -29.58
C GLY A 866 5.09 -7.78 -28.51
N GLY A 867 4.64 -6.72 -27.82
CA GLY A 867 5.44 -6.02 -26.82
C GLY A 867 6.60 -5.18 -27.40
N GLN A 868 6.60 -4.94 -28.72
CA GLN A 868 7.57 -4.06 -29.39
C GLN A 868 6.87 -2.99 -30.22
N TRP A 869 7.48 -1.82 -30.31
CA TRP A 869 7.02 -0.74 -31.20
C TRP A 869 7.56 -1.02 -32.59
N ILE A 870 6.66 -1.08 -33.58
CA ILE A 870 7.01 -1.29 -34.98
C ILE A 870 6.24 -0.29 -35.87
N GLU A 871 6.80 0.04 -37.03
CA GLU A 871 6.10 0.81 -38.05
C GLU A 871 5.40 -0.11 -39.04
N VAL A 872 4.12 0.14 -39.29
CA VAL A 872 3.29 -0.68 -40.17
C VAL A 872 2.56 0.22 -41.18
N ASP A 873 2.29 -0.31 -42.38
CA ASP A 873 1.48 0.41 -43.38
C ASP A 873 0.10 0.75 -42.80
N ARG A 874 -0.26 2.03 -42.84
CA ARG A 874 -1.49 2.54 -42.21
C ARG A 874 -2.78 1.85 -42.67
N LYS A 875 -2.83 1.38 -43.93
CA LYS A 875 -4.02 0.72 -44.50
C LYS A 875 -4.18 -0.72 -44.02
N SER A 876 -3.19 -1.25 -43.33
CA SER A 876 -3.22 -2.59 -42.74
C SER A 876 -3.39 -2.60 -41.22
N VAL A 877 -3.60 -1.42 -40.64
CA VAL A 877 -3.76 -1.20 -39.20
C VAL A 877 -5.24 -0.98 -38.88
N ALA A 878 -5.74 -1.68 -37.86
CA ALA A 878 -7.10 -1.50 -37.36
C ALA A 878 -7.16 -0.40 -36.30
N VAL A 879 -8.21 0.41 -36.31
CA VAL A 879 -8.45 1.43 -35.28
C VAL A 879 -9.59 0.97 -34.39
N VAL A 880 -9.36 1.04 -33.07
CA VAL A 880 -10.27 0.55 -32.04
C VAL A 880 -10.34 1.56 -30.89
N HIS A 881 -11.46 1.60 -30.17
CA HIS A 881 -11.65 2.50 -29.04
C HIS A 881 -11.83 1.76 -27.69
N THR A 882 -11.70 0.43 -27.68
CA THR A 882 -11.76 -0.40 -26.47
C THR A 882 -10.51 -1.27 -26.35
N ALA A 883 -10.04 -1.47 -25.12
CA ALA A 883 -8.89 -2.33 -24.84
C ALA A 883 -9.17 -3.81 -25.19
N GLU A 884 -10.40 -4.27 -24.96
CA GLU A 884 -10.83 -5.65 -25.28
C GLU A 884 -10.65 -5.97 -26.77
N MET A 885 -11.07 -5.08 -27.66
CA MET A 885 -10.92 -5.25 -29.11
C MET A 885 -9.47 -5.08 -29.55
N TYR A 886 -8.70 -4.21 -28.88
CA TYR A 886 -7.27 -4.05 -29.12
C TYR A 886 -6.50 -5.35 -28.86
N ASP A 887 -6.79 -6.01 -27.73
CA ASP A 887 -6.18 -7.28 -27.35
C ASP A 887 -6.62 -8.41 -28.28
N GLU A 888 -7.93 -8.51 -28.58
CA GLU A 888 -8.50 -9.54 -29.47
C GLU A 888 -7.87 -9.52 -30.87
N LEU A 889 -7.81 -8.35 -31.51
CA LEU A 889 -7.19 -8.21 -32.83
C LEU A 889 -5.66 -8.42 -32.78
N GLY A 890 -5.03 -8.06 -31.66
CA GLY A 890 -3.63 -8.36 -31.38
C GLY A 890 -3.30 -9.86 -31.44
N GLU A 891 -4.18 -10.74 -30.98
CA GLU A 891 -4.02 -12.20 -31.06
C GLU A 891 -3.88 -12.69 -32.51
N PHE A 892 -4.56 -12.03 -33.45
CA PHE A 892 -4.51 -12.35 -34.89
C PHE A 892 -3.28 -11.78 -35.60
N GLY A 893 -2.38 -11.11 -34.86
CA GLY A 893 -1.28 -10.36 -35.44
C GLY A 893 -1.74 -9.14 -36.24
N ILE A 894 -2.97 -8.68 -35.99
CA ILE A 894 -3.50 -7.46 -36.61
C ILE A 894 -2.99 -6.28 -35.77
N SER A 895 -2.19 -5.43 -36.42
CA SER A 895 -1.69 -4.23 -35.78
C SER A 895 -2.83 -3.25 -35.52
N CYS A 896 -2.89 -2.71 -34.30
CA CYS A 896 -3.99 -1.86 -33.86
C CYS A 896 -3.52 -0.49 -33.36
N ILE A 897 -4.38 0.53 -33.51
CA ILE A 897 -4.29 1.84 -32.86
C ILE A 897 -5.47 1.98 -31.91
N LEU A 898 -5.20 2.29 -30.64
CA LEU A 898 -6.21 2.55 -29.62
C LEU A 898 -6.49 4.06 -29.51
N VAL A 899 -7.75 4.48 -29.63
CA VAL A 899 -8.21 5.88 -29.53
C VAL A 899 -9.31 6.06 -28.47
N ASP A 900 -9.63 7.31 -28.11
CA ASP A 900 -10.59 7.62 -27.03
C ASP A 900 -12.06 7.42 -27.45
N GLY A 901 -12.40 7.80 -28.68
CA GLY A 901 -13.78 7.86 -29.14
C GLY A 901 -14.05 7.12 -30.44
N ILE A 902 -15.32 6.75 -30.64
CA ILE A 902 -15.81 6.18 -31.91
C ILE A 902 -15.64 7.17 -33.07
N GLU A 903 -15.74 8.47 -32.79
CA GLU A 903 -15.52 9.53 -33.79
C GLU A 903 -14.09 9.51 -34.34
N ASP A 904 -13.10 9.19 -33.51
CA ASP A 904 -11.69 9.07 -33.92
C ASP A 904 -11.45 7.83 -34.78
N VAL A 905 -12.11 6.71 -34.45
CA VAL A 905 -12.09 5.47 -35.26
C VAL A 905 -12.58 5.78 -36.67
N HIS A 906 -13.71 6.46 -36.78
CA HIS A 906 -14.29 6.82 -38.06
C HIS A 906 -13.40 7.81 -38.84
N THR A 907 -12.86 8.82 -38.15
CA THR A 907 -12.01 9.85 -38.75
C THR A 907 -10.72 9.24 -39.33
N LEU A 908 -10.04 8.37 -38.59
CA LEU A 908 -8.83 7.68 -39.06
C LEU A 908 -9.14 6.65 -40.16
N SER A 909 -10.30 6.00 -40.13
CA SER A 909 -10.68 5.09 -41.22
C SER A 909 -11.01 5.84 -42.51
N GLU A 910 -11.84 6.88 -42.44
CA GLU A 910 -12.32 7.60 -43.63
C GLU A 910 -11.20 8.42 -44.29
N ILE A 911 -10.43 9.19 -43.50
CA ILE A 911 -9.42 10.12 -44.01
C ILE A 911 -8.08 9.41 -44.20
N TRP A 912 -7.65 8.61 -43.22
CA TRP A 912 -6.37 7.90 -43.25
C TRP A 912 -6.51 6.45 -43.72
N GLY A 913 -7.67 6.01 -44.22
CA GLY A 913 -7.83 4.69 -44.85
C GLY A 913 -7.43 3.51 -43.96
N CYS A 914 -7.44 3.68 -42.64
CA CYS A 914 -7.20 2.60 -41.68
C CYS A 914 -8.41 1.66 -41.65
N LEU A 915 -8.21 0.42 -41.20
CA LEU A 915 -9.29 -0.55 -41.07
C LEU A 915 -10.13 -0.21 -39.83
N GLU A 916 -11.46 -0.27 -39.92
CA GLU A 916 -12.30 -0.21 -38.73
C GLU A 916 -12.30 -1.58 -38.05
N GLY A 917 -11.99 -1.64 -36.75
CA GLY A 917 -11.89 -2.92 -36.03
C GLY A 917 -13.20 -3.73 -36.03
N ARG A 918 -14.36 -3.05 -36.04
CA ARG A 918 -15.68 -3.69 -36.04
C ARG A 918 -16.05 -4.42 -37.34
N ASP A 919 -15.41 -4.07 -38.46
CA ASP A 919 -15.73 -4.63 -39.78
C ASP A 919 -14.88 -5.87 -40.11
N LEU A 920 -14.06 -6.32 -39.16
CA LEU A 920 -13.23 -7.52 -39.29
C LEU A 920 -13.98 -8.72 -38.67
N PRO A 921 -14.61 -9.60 -39.48
CA PRO A 921 -15.28 -10.77 -38.94
C PRO A 921 -14.26 -11.79 -38.45
N VAL A 922 -14.27 -12.06 -37.15
CA VAL A 922 -13.61 -13.21 -36.55
C VAL A 922 -14.61 -14.38 -36.58
N THR A 923 -14.35 -15.40 -37.40
CA THR A 923 -15.16 -16.62 -37.47
C THR A 923 -14.35 -17.85 -37.06
N TYR A 924 -14.99 -18.96 -36.71
CA TYR A 924 -14.30 -20.21 -36.38
C TYR A 924 -14.33 -21.17 -37.58
N SER A 925 -13.23 -21.83 -37.87
CA SER A 925 -13.15 -22.98 -38.78
C SER A 925 -12.67 -24.19 -38.01
N TYR A 926 -13.40 -25.30 -38.10
CA TYR A 926 -13.15 -26.50 -37.31
C TYR A 926 -13.67 -27.75 -38.02
N ASP A 927 -12.98 -28.86 -37.78
CA ASP A 927 -13.47 -30.20 -38.13
C ASP A 927 -14.24 -30.77 -36.93
N THR A 928 -15.26 -31.61 -37.16
CA THR A 928 -16.04 -32.25 -36.10
C THR A 928 -15.66 -33.73 -35.97
N SER A 929 -15.35 -34.19 -34.76
CA SER A 929 -15.04 -35.61 -34.49
C SER A 929 -16.17 -36.40 -33.83
N ALA A 930 -17.20 -35.71 -33.35
CA ALA A 930 -18.34 -36.29 -32.66
C ALA A 930 -19.58 -35.41 -32.91
N GLU A 931 -20.77 -35.96 -32.64
CA GLU A 931 -21.99 -35.16 -32.62
C GLU A 931 -21.95 -34.14 -31.46
N PRO A 932 -22.55 -32.95 -31.62
CA PRO A 932 -22.65 -31.96 -30.55
C PRO A 932 -23.42 -32.50 -29.34
N GLU A 933 -22.90 -32.28 -28.13
CA GLU A 933 -23.52 -32.72 -26.88
C GLU A 933 -23.90 -31.50 -26.02
N ARG A 934 -24.98 -31.55 -25.24
CA ARG A 934 -25.30 -30.43 -24.33
C ARG A 934 -24.21 -30.29 -23.28
N LEU A 935 -23.77 -29.05 -23.02
CA LEU A 935 -22.66 -28.81 -22.12
C LEU A 935 -22.92 -29.33 -20.69
N LEU A 936 -24.15 -29.14 -20.20
CA LEU A 936 -24.57 -29.62 -18.88
C LEU A 936 -24.74 -31.14 -18.81
N ASP A 937 -24.92 -31.83 -19.94
CA ASP A 937 -24.98 -33.30 -19.96
C ASP A 937 -23.57 -33.89 -19.85
N VAL A 938 -22.59 -33.25 -20.50
CA VAL A 938 -21.17 -33.66 -20.44
C VAL A 938 -20.54 -33.29 -19.09
N PHE A 939 -20.82 -32.08 -18.59
CA PHE A 939 -20.34 -31.60 -17.30
C PHE A 939 -21.49 -31.12 -16.41
N PRO A 940 -22.24 -32.04 -15.77
CA PRO A 940 -23.36 -31.68 -14.91
C PRO A 940 -22.97 -30.75 -13.76
N VAL A 941 -21.71 -30.80 -13.32
CA VAL A 941 -21.17 -29.95 -12.24
C VAL A 941 -21.28 -28.44 -12.53
N LEU A 942 -21.38 -28.05 -13.81
CA LEU A 942 -21.53 -26.66 -14.21
C LEU A 942 -22.88 -26.06 -13.79
N ASP A 943 -23.87 -26.89 -13.42
CA ASP A 943 -25.15 -26.48 -12.84
C ASP A 943 -25.01 -25.68 -11.52
N THR A 944 -23.84 -25.75 -10.89
CA THR A 944 -23.54 -25.04 -9.65
C THR A 944 -22.92 -23.65 -9.86
N LEU A 945 -22.58 -23.28 -11.10
CA LEU A 945 -22.00 -21.98 -11.39
C LEU A 945 -23.07 -20.87 -11.38
N PRO A 946 -22.72 -19.64 -10.94
CA PRO A 946 -23.65 -18.52 -10.96
C PRO A 946 -24.05 -18.18 -12.41
N GLY A 947 -25.35 -18.17 -12.71
CA GLY A 947 -25.85 -17.98 -14.08
C GLY A 947 -26.05 -19.28 -14.89
N ALA A 948 -26.10 -20.45 -14.23
CA ALA A 948 -26.29 -21.75 -14.88
C ALA A 948 -27.54 -21.85 -15.80
N ASP A 949 -28.59 -21.07 -15.54
CA ASP A 949 -29.79 -20.99 -16.38
C ASP A 949 -29.47 -20.55 -17.82
N GLU A 950 -28.41 -19.76 -18.02
CA GLU A 950 -27.94 -19.31 -19.34
C GLU A 950 -27.13 -20.39 -20.09
N LEU A 951 -26.77 -21.48 -19.40
CA LEU A 951 -25.98 -22.59 -19.96
C LEU A 951 -26.86 -23.72 -20.52
N GLU A 952 -28.18 -23.68 -20.31
CA GLU A 952 -29.11 -24.74 -20.72
C GLU A 952 -29.12 -25.00 -22.23
N ASP A 953 -29.00 -23.92 -23.02
CA ASP A 953 -29.00 -23.96 -24.49
C ASP A 953 -27.60 -24.07 -25.10
N ILE A 954 -26.55 -24.17 -24.26
CA ILE A 954 -25.17 -24.23 -24.73
C ILE A 954 -24.79 -25.67 -25.08
N VAL A 955 -24.21 -25.82 -26.27
CA VAL A 955 -23.79 -27.10 -26.82
C VAL A 955 -22.27 -27.14 -26.93
N LEU A 956 -21.68 -28.26 -26.52
CA LEU A 956 -20.27 -28.56 -26.62
C LEU A 956 -20.00 -29.38 -27.89
N GLN A 957 -19.12 -28.86 -28.76
CA GLN A 957 -18.67 -29.55 -29.96
C GLN A 957 -17.18 -29.88 -29.84
N LYS A 958 -16.86 -31.18 -29.84
CA LYS A 958 -15.49 -31.67 -29.85
C LYS A 958 -14.92 -31.63 -31.27
N CYS A 959 -13.75 -31.03 -31.41
CA CYS A 959 -13.10 -30.76 -32.68
C CYS A 959 -11.66 -31.29 -32.67
N PRO A 960 -11.20 -32.06 -33.69
CA PRO A 960 -9.79 -32.41 -33.83
C PRO A 960 -8.87 -31.19 -33.96
N SER A 961 -9.39 -30.11 -34.55
CA SER A 961 -8.69 -28.85 -34.65
C SER A 961 -9.70 -27.70 -34.75
N ILE A 962 -9.36 -26.57 -34.13
CA ILE A 962 -10.12 -25.32 -34.22
C ILE A 962 -9.15 -24.23 -34.60
N SER A 963 -9.53 -23.41 -35.57
CA SER A 963 -8.81 -22.21 -35.93
C SER A 963 -9.75 -21.01 -35.91
N LYS A 964 -9.38 -19.95 -35.19
CA LYS A 964 -10.01 -18.65 -35.37
C LYS A 964 -9.52 -18.10 -36.73
N MET A 965 -10.44 -17.61 -37.54
CA MET A 965 -10.18 -16.99 -38.83
C MET A 965 -10.58 -15.52 -38.78
N ALA A 966 -9.60 -14.64 -38.91
CA ALA A 966 -9.87 -13.24 -39.23
C ALA A 966 -9.63 -13.03 -40.72
N ALA A 967 -10.67 -12.64 -41.45
CA ALA A 967 -10.56 -12.28 -42.86
C ALA A 967 -10.24 -10.78 -42.98
N VAL A 968 -8.95 -10.45 -43.14
CA VAL A 968 -8.53 -9.07 -43.44
C VAL A 968 -8.59 -8.85 -44.95
N PRO A 969 -9.31 -7.83 -45.46
CA PRO A 969 -9.35 -7.52 -46.89
C PRO A 969 -7.94 -7.40 -47.49
N GLY A 970 -7.64 -8.21 -48.52
CA GLY A 970 -6.34 -8.18 -49.22
C GLY A 970 -5.22 -9.03 -48.60
N ARG A 971 -5.46 -9.72 -47.47
CA ARG A 971 -4.56 -10.76 -46.93
C ARG A 971 -5.25 -12.13 -46.95
N PRO A 972 -4.51 -13.23 -47.12
CA PRO A 972 -5.07 -14.57 -46.90
C PRO A 972 -5.62 -14.66 -45.47
N ALA A 973 -6.76 -15.34 -45.30
CA ALA A 973 -7.36 -15.56 -43.99
C ALA A 973 -6.31 -16.14 -43.06
N THR A 974 -6.06 -15.45 -41.95
CA THR A 974 -5.06 -15.89 -40.98
C THR A 974 -5.74 -16.86 -40.04
N HIS A 975 -5.28 -18.11 -40.07
CA HIS A 975 -5.75 -19.16 -39.18
C HIS A 975 -4.87 -19.13 -37.93
N VAL A 976 -5.44 -18.69 -36.81
CA VAL A 976 -4.79 -18.85 -35.51
C VAL A 976 -5.35 -20.12 -34.90
N PRO A 977 -4.54 -21.20 -34.78
CA PRO A 977 -5.00 -22.39 -34.10
C PRO A 977 -5.33 -22.02 -32.66
N CYS A 978 -6.53 -22.38 -32.24
CA CYS A 978 -6.99 -22.14 -30.88
C CYS A 978 -7.42 -23.47 -30.29
N GLN A 979 -7.34 -23.55 -28.96
CA GLN A 979 -7.72 -24.76 -28.24
C GLN A 979 -9.21 -24.77 -27.92
N ALA A 980 -9.85 -23.59 -27.97
CA ALA A 980 -11.26 -23.41 -27.66
C ALA A 980 -11.83 -22.20 -28.41
N GLY A 981 -13.12 -22.20 -28.66
CA GLY A 981 -13.84 -21.10 -29.31
C GLY A 981 -15.32 -21.07 -28.94
N ARG A 982 -15.95 -19.90 -29.06
CA ARG A 982 -17.41 -19.79 -28.91
C ARG A 982 -18.04 -19.18 -30.15
N GLU A 983 -18.90 -19.95 -30.80
CA GLU A 983 -19.71 -19.53 -31.93
C GLU A 983 -21.18 -19.50 -31.50
N SER A 984 -21.68 -18.32 -31.11
CA SER A 984 -23.03 -18.15 -30.56
C SER A 984 -23.30 -19.06 -29.34
N ASN A 985 -24.16 -20.09 -29.51
CA ASN A 985 -24.51 -21.06 -28.47
C ASN A 985 -23.66 -22.35 -28.51
N THR A 986 -22.65 -22.40 -29.37
CA THR A 986 -21.76 -23.55 -29.52
C THR A 986 -20.38 -23.23 -28.93
N VAL A 987 -19.94 -24.04 -27.99
CA VAL A 987 -18.57 -24.04 -27.44
C VAL A 987 -17.78 -25.13 -28.14
N LEU A 988 -16.73 -24.71 -28.84
CA LEU A 988 -15.81 -25.55 -29.60
C LEU A 988 -14.60 -25.87 -28.70
N VAL A 989 -14.20 -27.14 -28.63
CA VAL A 989 -13.08 -27.60 -27.79
C VAL A 989 -12.20 -28.63 -28.52
N THR A 990 -10.88 -28.58 -28.31
CA THR A 990 -9.91 -29.57 -28.82
C THR A 990 -9.44 -30.59 -27.76
N GLY A 991 -9.80 -30.39 -26.50
CA GLY A 991 -9.32 -31.19 -25.39
C GLY A 991 -9.60 -32.69 -25.58
N ALA A 992 -8.62 -33.53 -25.24
CA ALA A 992 -8.76 -34.98 -25.33
C ALA A 992 -9.24 -35.60 -24.01
N THR A 993 -9.08 -34.87 -22.91
CA THR A 993 -9.50 -35.28 -21.57
C THR A 993 -10.60 -34.36 -21.03
N ASP A 994 -11.44 -34.90 -20.14
CA ASP A 994 -12.49 -34.11 -19.45
C ASP A 994 -11.93 -32.85 -18.79
N ARG A 995 -10.68 -32.90 -18.30
CA ARG A 995 -9.97 -31.76 -17.70
C ARG A 995 -9.69 -30.66 -18.71
N GLU A 996 -9.14 -31.02 -19.85
CA GLU A 996 -8.80 -30.06 -20.91
C GLU A 996 -10.06 -29.46 -21.51
N ILE A 997 -11.06 -30.31 -21.79
CA ILE A 997 -12.36 -29.90 -22.32
C ILE A 997 -13.05 -28.92 -21.36
N LEU A 998 -13.10 -29.24 -20.07
CA LEU A 998 -13.74 -28.38 -19.07
C LEU A 998 -13.02 -27.04 -18.93
N LYS A 999 -11.68 -27.05 -18.92
CA LYS A 999 -10.86 -25.83 -18.85
C LYS A 999 -11.14 -24.91 -20.05
N GLN A 1000 -11.16 -25.48 -21.25
CA GLN A 1000 -11.46 -24.80 -22.51
C GLN A 1000 -12.89 -24.24 -22.54
N ALA A 1001 -13.87 -25.00 -22.06
CA ALA A 1001 -15.26 -24.55 -22.00
C ALA A 1001 -15.46 -23.38 -21.04
N LEU A 1002 -14.82 -23.40 -19.86
CA LEU A 1002 -14.89 -22.29 -18.88
C LEU A 1002 -14.26 -21.01 -19.44
N GLU A 1003 -13.14 -21.13 -20.15
CA GLU A 1003 -12.49 -20.02 -20.84
C GLU A 1003 -13.42 -19.34 -21.85
N CYS A 1004 -14.09 -20.12 -22.70
CA CYS A 1004 -15.03 -19.61 -23.70
C CYS A 1004 -16.30 -18.97 -23.11
N LEU A 1005 -16.64 -19.34 -21.87
CA LEU A 1005 -17.79 -18.82 -21.14
C LEU A 1005 -17.41 -17.67 -20.19
N LEU A 1006 -16.14 -17.23 -20.20
CA LEU A 1006 -15.60 -16.19 -19.33
C LEU A 1006 -15.74 -16.49 -17.83
N TYR A 1007 -15.74 -17.79 -17.47
CA TYR A 1007 -15.64 -18.26 -16.09
C TYR A 1007 -14.18 -18.52 -15.69
N ASP A 1008 -13.91 -18.60 -14.39
CA ASP A 1008 -12.59 -18.94 -13.85
C ASP A 1008 -12.13 -20.33 -14.36
N ASN A 1009 -11.12 -20.33 -15.24
CA ASN A 1009 -10.52 -21.52 -15.86
C ASN A 1009 -9.21 -21.95 -15.19
N SER A 1010 -8.89 -21.43 -13.99
CA SER A 1010 -7.66 -21.79 -13.27
C SER A 1010 -7.58 -23.29 -13.01
N ASP A 1011 -6.36 -23.85 -13.03
CA ASP A 1011 -6.15 -25.30 -12.85
C ASP A 1011 -6.80 -25.81 -11.56
N ARG A 1012 -6.74 -25.02 -10.49
CA ARG A 1012 -7.38 -25.33 -9.21
C ARG A 1012 -8.90 -25.45 -9.34
N LYS A 1013 -9.55 -24.55 -10.10
CA LYS A 1013 -11.02 -24.55 -10.27
C LYS A 1013 -11.47 -25.74 -11.12
N VAL A 1014 -10.76 -26.02 -12.21
CA VAL A 1014 -11.02 -27.18 -13.09
C VAL A 1014 -10.88 -28.48 -12.30
N ASP A 1015 -9.81 -28.64 -11.52
CA ASP A 1015 -9.58 -29.84 -10.71
C ASP A 1015 -10.65 -30.04 -9.62
N LEU A 1016 -11.15 -28.94 -9.04
CA LEU A 1016 -12.24 -29.00 -8.07
C LEU A 1016 -13.55 -29.43 -8.72
N LEU A 1017 -13.90 -28.91 -9.90
CA LEU A 1017 -15.13 -29.26 -10.62
C LEU A 1017 -15.10 -30.72 -11.10
N LEU A 1018 -13.97 -31.18 -11.63
CA LEU A 1018 -13.82 -32.60 -12.00
C LEU A 1018 -13.91 -33.53 -10.79
N LYS A 1019 -13.30 -33.15 -9.67
CA LYS A 1019 -13.36 -33.95 -8.45
C LYS A 1019 -14.79 -34.01 -7.90
N ASP A 1020 -15.55 -32.93 -7.97
CA ASP A 1020 -16.98 -32.95 -7.60
C ASP A 1020 -17.78 -33.83 -8.57
N MET A 1021 -17.53 -33.73 -9.87
CA MET A 1021 -18.16 -34.60 -10.87
C MET A 1021 -17.85 -36.09 -10.63
N GLU A 1022 -16.60 -36.43 -10.30
CA GLU A 1022 -16.19 -37.79 -9.97
C GLU A 1022 -16.85 -38.27 -8.67
N GLN A 1023 -16.96 -37.41 -7.65
CA GLN A 1023 -17.67 -37.71 -6.41
C GLN A 1023 -19.17 -37.93 -6.64
N ARG A 1024 -19.81 -37.12 -7.49
CA ARG A 1024 -21.22 -37.32 -7.90
C ARG A 1024 -21.39 -38.64 -8.62
N ARG A 1025 -20.50 -38.96 -9.57
CA ARG A 1025 -20.52 -40.24 -10.31
C ARG A 1025 -20.33 -41.44 -9.40
N ASN A 1026 -19.36 -41.39 -8.48
CA ASN A 1026 -19.10 -42.45 -7.50
C ASN A 1026 -20.27 -42.61 -6.53
N SER A 1027 -20.88 -41.50 -6.09
CA SER A 1027 -22.07 -41.54 -5.23
C SER A 1027 -23.28 -42.14 -5.94
N ALA A 1028 -23.49 -41.79 -7.21
CA ALA A 1028 -24.54 -42.37 -8.06
C ALA A 1028 -24.29 -43.86 -8.32
N TYR A 1029 -23.04 -44.26 -8.59
CA TYR A 1029 -22.65 -45.65 -8.78
C TYR A 1029 -22.85 -46.49 -7.51
N ILE A 1030 -22.46 -45.95 -6.35
CA ILE A 1030 -22.71 -46.60 -5.05
C ILE A 1030 -24.21 -46.70 -4.76
N ARG A 1031 -25.02 -45.69 -5.11
CA ARG A 1031 -26.49 -45.79 -5.02
C ARG A 1031 -27.04 -46.87 -5.96
N ALA A 1032 -26.55 -46.95 -7.19
CA ALA A 1032 -26.97 -47.97 -8.15
C ALA A 1032 -26.64 -49.39 -7.65
N ILE A 1033 -25.44 -49.59 -7.08
CA ILE A 1033 -25.06 -50.86 -6.42
C ILE A 1033 -26.00 -51.15 -5.25
N ARG A 1034 -26.27 -50.18 -4.36
CA ARG A 1034 -27.18 -50.38 -3.23
C ARG A 1034 -28.60 -50.74 -3.67
N ASN A 1035 -29.04 -50.19 -4.80
CA ASN A 1035 -30.37 -50.40 -5.36
C ASN A 1035 -30.49 -51.67 -6.24
N ALA A 1036 -29.39 -52.41 -6.47
CA ALA A 1036 -29.45 -53.64 -7.25
C ALA A 1036 -30.28 -54.73 -6.54
N SER A 1037 -30.92 -55.56 -7.35
CA SER A 1037 -32.03 -56.45 -6.96
C SER A 1037 -31.60 -57.56 -6.01
N ASN A 1038 -30.36 -58.03 -6.10
CA ASN A 1038 -29.82 -59.14 -5.33
C ASN A 1038 -28.31 -59.00 -5.07
N ASP A 1039 -27.80 -59.73 -4.07
CA ASP A 1039 -26.40 -59.62 -3.63
C ASP A 1039 -25.38 -60.04 -4.71
N ALA A 1040 -25.75 -60.95 -5.62
CA ALA A 1040 -24.87 -61.36 -6.71
C ALA A 1040 -24.65 -60.22 -7.72
N GLU A 1041 -25.71 -59.49 -8.05
CA GLU A 1041 -25.67 -58.30 -8.91
C GLU A 1041 -24.88 -57.16 -8.25
N ARG A 1042 -25.05 -56.97 -6.93
CA ARG A 1042 -24.25 -56.01 -6.14
C ARG A 1042 -22.76 -56.31 -6.19
N LEU A 1043 -22.40 -57.58 -5.96
CA LEU A 1043 -21.01 -58.04 -5.99
C LEU A 1043 -20.39 -57.88 -7.39
N LEU A 1044 -21.14 -58.20 -8.44
CA LEU A 1044 -20.69 -58.05 -9.82
C LEU A 1044 -20.46 -56.58 -10.20
N MET A 1045 -21.41 -55.70 -9.87
CA MET A 1045 -21.27 -54.26 -10.10
C MET A 1045 -20.14 -53.65 -9.25
N PHE A 1046 -19.97 -54.07 -8.00
CA PHE A 1046 -18.94 -53.51 -7.13
C PHE A 1046 -17.51 -53.96 -7.48
N ALA A 1047 -17.30 -55.26 -7.64
CA ALA A 1047 -15.95 -55.83 -7.81
C ALA A 1047 -15.54 -55.99 -9.27
N GLY A 1048 -16.51 -56.09 -10.20
CA GLY A 1048 -16.26 -56.40 -11.60
C GLY A 1048 -15.96 -57.89 -11.83
N GLU A 1049 -16.34 -58.39 -13.00
CA GLU A 1049 -16.25 -59.82 -13.34
C GLU A 1049 -14.82 -60.36 -13.27
N GLU A 1050 -13.84 -59.61 -13.78
CA GLU A 1050 -12.43 -60.05 -13.77
C GLU A 1050 -11.90 -60.25 -12.36
N ARG A 1051 -12.16 -59.29 -11.45
CA ARG A 1051 -11.69 -59.38 -10.06
C ARG A 1051 -12.35 -60.56 -9.35
N LEU A 1052 -13.64 -60.79 -9.57
CA LEU A 1052 -14.35 -61.92 -8.97
C LEU A 1052 -13.80 -63.26 -9.48
N ARG A 1053 -13.52 -63.39 -10.79
CA ARG A 1053 -12.87 -64.58 -11.36
C ARG A 1053 -11.51 -64.89 -10.73
N THR A 1054 -10.73 -63.88 -10.33
CA THR A 1054 -9.43 -64.12 -9.67
C THR A 1054 -9.55 -64.64 -8.24
N LEU A 1055 -10.70 -64.44 -7.59
CA LEU A 1055 -10.94 -64.82 -6.19
C LEU A 1055 -11.60 -66.19 -6.04
N VAL A 1056 -12.07 -66.78 -7.15
CA VAL A 1056 -12.61 -68.14 -7.15
C VAL A 1056 -11.47 -69.12 -7.48
N PRO A 1057 -11.28 -70.20 -6.68
CA PRO A 1057 -10.28 -71.22 -6.96
C PRO A 1057 -10.47 -71.82 -8.36
N LYS A 1058 -9.37 -72.01 -9.11
CA LYS A 1058 -9.42 -72.51 -10.50
C LYS A 1058 -10.24 -73.79 -10.64
N ASP A 1059 -10.14 -74.71 -9.69
CA ASP A 1059 -10.85 -76.00 -9.72
C ASP A 1059 -12.37 -75.84 -9.58
N ALA A 1060 -12.85 -74.78 -8.92
CA ALA A 1060 -14.27 -74.43 -8.81
C ALA A 1060 -14.80 -73.68 -10.04
N LEU A 1061 -13.96 -72.86 -10.68
CA LEU A 1061 -14.25 -72.21 -11.97
C LEU A 1061 -14.30 -73.17 -13.16
N THR A 1062 -13.67 -74.34 -13.04
CA THR A 1062 -13.68 -75.38 -14.09
C THR A 1062 -14.92 -76.30 -13.96
N TYR A 1063 -15.64 -76.21 -12.84
CA TYR A 1063 -16.83 -77.03 -12.53
C TYR A 1063 -18.15 -76.29 -12.84
N LEU A 1064 -18.11 -74.96 -12.90
CA LEU A 1064 -19.15 -74.07 -13.44
C LEU A 1064 -19.01 -73.98 -14.95
#